data_AF-A0A2S2NDE7-F1
#
_entry.id   AF-A0A2S2NDE7-F1
#
_cell.length_a   1.000
_cell.length_b   1.000
_cell.length_c   1.000
_cell.angle_alpha   90.00
_cell.angle_beta   90.00
_cell.angle_gamma   90.00
#
_symmetry.space_group_name_H-M   'P 1'
#
loop_
_entity.id
_entity.type
_entity.pdbx_description
1 polymer ?
#
loop_
_entity_poly.entity_id
_entity_poly.type
_entity_poly.pdbx_seq_one_letter_code
_entity_poly.pdbx_strand_id
1 'polypeptide(L)'
;DNKCFLWSILAHLHQPQNDPQRVTKYIKYEGIFDSVQVDYPMKVNKIPAFVKSVNRQNLIEGGLSINVYHHDDSYKINPLSVTESEEKVHIDLLILKEGNNTHYCLIKNLWRLIRSQLTKNGKKRKICKMCLNSFQNEEKLLEHKNYCKLNKKARITLPENDVSIVEFKNYNRKMKVPFVIYADFESLVRQIKEKKCNTVKIQKHEPISFVYIIVYANGDLKNNIFEYFGEDASKVIYEKFKEEAIYIASSYLDNDKKMIITKKQIEEYKNATICHICKKRIEYQEKVFCASDKSMENKKAYDYDLLTGLYRGASHYICAQKNKVPRFIPVFFHNFSGYDSHLIVKELGNDNDSIKLIASTEEKYISFSKEVEYKDYRNKKRYIELRFLDSYRFQLSSLSELAKNMKLCKFKVLNKWFNNVVPEKLSELERKYLFRLLTKKLAFPYEYMSSSDKYKETKLPSKESFYNYLNNEHISDGEYHYAEEIWRYFSIKNMKEFNMLYNTIDVLLLADIMEYFRETALNIYELDPVWYYTTPGFAWDCMLKTTKQKIELLRDVDMLLMFERAKRGGISQCSNRYSKANNKYMGKKYIEFDKSSFIQYVDANNLYGYAMSQFLPYGGFEWMDPEYYSVDKILEIKKNQKKGFLFEVYLSYPVELHEKHNDLPYCPENIIGSQKLPKLLTTLYDKKNYILHYLNLQQALKAGLKLEKVHRVIQFDQSDWMKVYIDKNTNLRK
;
A
#
# COMPACT_ATOMS: atom_id res chain seq x y z
N ASP A 1 5.12 26.95 -31.43
CA ASP A 1 6.53 26.71 -31.05
C ASP A 1 6.58 25.95 -29.73
N ASN A 2 7.77 25.67 -29.17
CA ASN A 2 7.95 25.01 -27.86
C ASN A 2 8.06 26.01 -26.68
N LYS A 3 7.70 27.29 -26.89
CA LYS A 3 7.96 28.40 -25.95
C LYS A 3 6.72 28.81 -25.14
N CYS A 4 5.70 27.96 -25.02
CA CYS A 4 4.45 28.25 -24.27
C CYS A 4 4.67 28.73 -22.82
N PHE A 5 5.72 28.23 -22.14
CA PHE A 5 6.12 28.71 -20.81
C PHE A 5 6.52 30.19 -20.83
N LEU A 6 7.38 30.59 -21.77
CA LEU A 6 7.80 31.98 -21.95
C LEU A 6 6.61 32.87 -22.30
N TRP A 7 5.79 32.44 -23.25
CA TRP A 7 4.60 33.19 -23.68
C TRP A 7 3.63 33.40 -22.53
N SER A 8 3.45 32.41 -21.65
CA SER A 8 2.60 32.56 -20.46
C SER A 8 3.16 33.56 -19.45
N ILE A 9 4.47 33.63 -19.28
CA ILE A 9 5.13 34.64 -18.44
C ILE A 9 4.96 36.03 -19.05
N LEU A 10 5.29 36.20 -20.33
CA LEU A 10 5.19 37.49 -21.03
C LEU A 10 3.75 38.00 -21.08
N ALA A 11 2.76 37.11 -21.23
CA ALA A 11 1.34 37.47 -21.16
C ALA A 11 0.89 37.97 -19.78
N HIS A 12 1.58 37.59 -18.70
CA HIS A 12 1.33 38.14 -17.38
C HIS A 12 1.97 39.52 -17.22
N LEU A 13 3.23 39.64 -17.65
CA LEU A 13 4.03 40.88 -17.54
C LEU A 13 3.52 41.99 -18.45
N HIS A 14 3.00 41.63 -19.61
CA HIS A 14 2.50 42.57 -20.62
C HIS A 14 1.06 42.19 -20.95
N GLN A 15 0.09 43.03 -20.59
CA GLN A 15 -1.33 42.75 -20.80
C GLN A 15 -1.87 43.62 -21.94
N PRO A 16 -1.80 43.17 -23.21
CA PRO A 16 -2.34 43.94 -24.33
C PRO A 16 -3.87 44.04 -24.21
N GLN A 17 -4.42 45.18 -24.62
CA GLN A 17 -5.87 45.43 -24.56
C GLN A 17 -6.68 44.47 -25.44
N ASN A 18 -6.18 44.17 -26.64
CA ASN A 18 -6.85 43.32 -27.62
C ASN A 18 -5.99 42.10 -27.98
N ASP A 19 -6.67 40.97 -28.18
CA ASP A 19 -6.08 39.69 -28.59
C ASP A 19 -4.89 39.19 -27.74
N PRO A 20 -5.00 39.13 -26.40
CA PRO A 20 -3.90 38.68 -25.53
C PRO A 20 -3.48 37.23 -25.75
N GLN A 21 -4.25 36.44 -26.49
CA GLN A 21 -3.91 35.08 -26.91
C GLN A 21 -2.91 35.01 -28.07
N ARG A 22 -2.67 36.12 -28.80
CA ARG A 22 -1.78 36.13 -29.97
C ARG A 22 -0.32 36.36 -29.57
N VAL A 23 0.54 35.38 -29.87
CA VAL A 23 1.99 35.43 -29.59
C VAL A 23 2.66 36.66 -30.21
N THR A 24 2.20 37.13 -31.36
CA THR A 24 2.77 38.31 -32.06
C THR A 24 2.79 39.59 -31.21
N LYS A 25 1.94 39.69 -30.19
CA LYS A 25 1.95 40.82 -29.24
C LYS A 25 3.14 40.80 -28.28
N TYR A 26 3.77 39.64 -28.10
CA TYR A 26 4.84 39.41 -27.11
C TYR A 26 6.22 39.23 -27.72
N ILE A 27 6.33 39.01 -29.04
CA ILE A 27 7.61 38.76 -29.75
C ILE A 27 8.67 39.85 -29.43
N LYS A 28 8.26 41.11 -29.35
CA LYS A 28 9.17 42.23 -29.00
C LYS A 28 9.81 42.12 -27.61
N TYR A 29 9.29 41.27 -26.73
CA TYR A 29 9.76 41.03 -25.37
C TYR A 29 10.42 39.65 -25.20
N GLU A 30 10.57 38.89 -26.27
CA GLU A 30 11.10 37.51 -26.24
C GLU A 30 12.50 37.44 -25.60
N GLY A 31 13.33 38.45 -25.83
CA GLY A 31 14.72 38.51 -25.35
C GLY A 31 14.92 38.91 -23.88
N ILE A 32 13.85 39.17 -23.11
CA ILE A 32 13.97 39.59 -21.69
C ILE A 32 14.73 38.57 -20.83
N PHE A 33 14.69 37.29 -21.19
CA PHE A 33 15.32 36.20 -20.43
C PHE A 33 16.49 35.52 -21.16
N ASP A 34 17.04 36.13 -22.20
CA ASP A 34 18.14 35.52 -22.99
C ASP A 34 19.38 35.24 -22.12
N SER A 35 19.63 36.05 -21.10
CA SER A 35 20.72 35.86 -20.13
C SER A 35 20.53 34.68 -19.16
N VAL A 36 19.37 34.01 -19.17
CA VAL A 36 19.03 32.93 -18.22
C VAL A 36 19.25 31.53 -18.81
N GLN A 37 19.58 31.39 -20.10
CA GLN A 37 19.73 30.10 -20.82
C GLN A 37 18.56 29.14 -20.55
N VAL A 38 17.44 29.35 -21.25
CA VAL A 38 16.21 28.58 -21.07
C VAL A 38 16.07 27.48 -22.12
N ASP A 39 16.06 26.23 -21.69
CA ASP A 39 15.76 25.08 -22.55
C ASP A 39 14.24 24.95 -22.79
N TYR A 40 13.84 24.87 -24.06
CA TYR A 40 12.45 24.66 -24.47
C TYR A 40 12.25 23.25 -25.06
N PRO A 41 11.17 22.53 -24.70
CA PRO A 41 10.10 22.93 -23.78
C PRO A 41 10.54 22.92 -22.30
N MET A 42 10.07 23.91 -21.53
CA MET A 42 10.40 24.06 -20.11
C MET A 42 9.90 22.88 -19.28
N LYS A 43 10.80 22.19 -18.59
CA LYS A 43 10.44 21.12 -17.64
C LYS A 43 10.12 21.70 -16.26
N VAL A 44 9.07 21.20 -15.62
CA VAL A 44 8.60 21.73 -14.31
C VAL A 44 9.69 21.74 -13.24
N ASN A 45 10.54 20.72 -13.22
CA ASN A 45 11.65 20.61 -12.26
C ASN A 45 12.79 21.64 -12.49
N LYS A 46 12.82 22.32 -13.64
CA LYS A 46 13.78 23.38 -13.96
C LYS A 46 13.27 24.78 -13.62
N ILE A 47 11.96 24.95 -13.40
CA ILE A 47 11.34 26.25 -13.08
C ILE A 47 11.95 26.90 -11.82
N PRO A 48 12.22 26.18 -10.71
CA PRO A 48 12.86 26.80 -9.55
C PRO A 48 14.24 27.39 -9.85
N ALA A 49 15.03 26.73 -10.71
CA ALA A 49 16.34 27.23 -11.13
C ALA A 49 16.21 28.46 -12.04
N PHE A 50 15.23 28.46 -12.96
CA PHE A 50 14.89 29.61 -13.79
C PHE A 50 14.52 30.83 -12.94
N VAL A 51 13.57 30.67 -12.00
CA VAL A 51 13.14 31.76 -11.11
C VAL A 51 14.31 32.30 -10.28
N LYS A 52 15.15 31.42 -9.74
CA LYS A 52 16.34 31.83 -8.98
C LYS A 52 17.32 32.64 -9.83
N SER A 53 17.52 32.27 -11.09
CA SER A 53 18.40 33.00 -12.01
C SER A 53 17.85 34.38 -12.36
N VAL A 54 16.54 34.46 -12.68
CA VAL A 54 15.83 35.74 -12.95
C VAL A 54 15.97 36.70 -11.77
N ASN A 55 15.75 36.21 -10.55
CA ASN A 55 15.83 37.04 -9.34
C ASN A 55 17.27 37.45 -9.03
N ARG A 56 18.26 36.55 -9.21
CA ARG A 56 19.68 36.89 -9.01
C ARG A 56 20.17 37.97 -9.96
N GLN A 57 19.67 37.97 -11.19
CA GLN A 57 20.02 38.95 -12.22
C GLN A 57 19.14 40.22 -12.18
N ASN A 58 18.18 40.31 -11.25
CA ASN A 58 17.23 41.43 -11.12
C ASN A 58 16.50 41.77 -12.43
N LEU A 59 16.19 40.77 -13.28
CA LEU A 59 15.53 41.01 -14.57
C LEU A 59 14.07 41.47 -14.43
N ILE A 60 13.47 41.25 -13.25
CA ILE A 60 12.11 41.69 -12.91
C ILE A 60 12.17 42.44 -11.58
N GLU A 61 11.66 43.67 -11.60
CA GLU A 61 11.62 44.52 -10.41
C GLU A 61 10.75 43.91 -9.31
N GLY A 62 11.31 43.77 -8.10
CA GLY A 62 10.62 43.20 -6.94
C GLY A 62 10.52 41.67 -6.94
N GLY A 63 11.23 41.00 -7.84
CA GLY A 63 11.36 39.55 -7.87
C GLY A 63 10.20 38.82 -8.54
N LEU A 64 10.50 37.63 -9.06
CA LEU A 64 9.59 36.71 -9.70
C LEU A 64 9.34 35.51 -8.80
N SER A 65 8.08 35.08 -8.74
CA SER A 65 7.70 33.77 -8.21
C SER A 65 6.67 33.11 -9.13
N ILE A 66 6.76 31.78 -9.28
CA ILE A 66 5.90 31.02 -10.17
C ILE A 66 5.31 29.82 -9.43
N ASN A 67 4.00 29.65 -9.55
CA ASN A 67 3.29 28.43 -9.22
C ASN A 67 2.86 27.70 -10.48
N VAL A 68 2.89 26.36 -10.43
CA VAL A 68 2.41 25.49 -11.50
C VAL A 68 1.41 24.51 -10.90
N TYR A 69 0.26 24.43 -11.55
CA TYR A 69 -0.85 23.53 -11.24
C TYR A 69 -1.07 22.58 -12.41
N HIS A 70 -1.68 21.42 -12.15
CA HIS A 70 -2.17 20.50 -13.17
C HIS A 70 -3.59 20.06 -12.82
N HIS A 71 -4.32 19.43 -13.76
CA HIS A 71 -5.55 18.73 -13.43
C HIS A 71 -5.33 17.23 -13.35
N ASP A 72 -6.15 16.54 -12.56
CA ASP A 72 -6.31 15.08 -12.63
C ASP A 72 -7.32 14.70 -13.74
N ASP A 73 -7.57 13.40 -13.92
CA ASP A 73 -8.51 12.87 -14.93
C ASP A 73 -9.96 13.32 -14.67
N SER A 74 -10.27 13.78 -13.46
CA SER A 74 -11.56 14.38 -13.10
C SER A 74 -11.58 15.90 -13.28
N TYR A 75 -10.61 16.46 -14.03
CA TYR A 75 -10.42 17.90 -14.27
C TYR A 75 -10.24 18.73 -13.00
N LYS A 76 -9.85 18.08 -11.91
CA LYS A 76 -9.76 18.67 -10.58
C LYS A 76 -8.34 19.21 -10.42
N ILE A 77 -8.19 20.46 -10.01
CA ILE A 77 -6.89 21.17 -10.03
C ILE A 77 -6.05 20.79 -8.81
N ASN A 78 -4.76 20.55 -9.02
CA ASN A 78 -3.79 20.12 -8.02
C ASN A 78 -2.49 20.92 -8.14
N PRO A 79 -1.83 21.29 -7.03
CA PRO A 79 -0.53 21.94 -7.04
C PRO A 79 0.55 20.97 -7.52
N LEU A 80 1.41 21.40 -8.46
CA LEU A 80 2.52 20.62 -8.98
C LEU A 80 3.87 21.14 -8.49
N SER A 81 4.06 22.45 -8.57
CA SER A 81 5.26 23.14 -8.08
C SER A 81 4.83 24.52 -7.61
N VAL A 82 4.91 24.79 -6.31
CA VAL A 82 4.45 26.06 -5.73
C VAL A 82 5.50 26.62 -4.79
N THR A 83 5.63 27.95 -4.78
CA THR A 83 6.55 28.67 -3.90
C THR A 83 6.02 28.75 -2.46
N GLU A 84 6.90 28.99 -1.50
CA GLU A 84 6.54 29.25 -0.08
C GLU A 84 6.24 30.71 0.18
N SER A 85 6.93 31.60 -0.53
CA SER A 85 6.76 33.05 -0.49
C SER A 85 6.48 33.58 -1.90
N GLU A 86 5.48 34.46 -1.99
CA GLU A 86 5.16 35.17 -3.23
C GLU A 86 6.02 36.45 -3.29
N GLU A 87 6.75 36.62 -4.39
CA GLU A 87 7.46 37.86 -4.71
C GLU A 87 6.48 38.92 -5.27
N LYS A 88 6.95 40.16 -5.50
CA LYS A 88 6.10 41.26 -6.02
C LYS A 88 5.41 40.87 -7.32
N VAL A 89 6.12 40.16 -8.21
CA VAL A 89 5.56 39.58 -9.44
C VAL A 89 5.34 38.09 -9.23
N HIS A 90 4.08 37.70 -9.16
CA HIS A 90 3.68 36.31 -8.93
C HIS A 90 2.79 35.77 -10.05
N ILE A 91 3.20 34.65 -10.63
CA ILE A 91 2.55 34.04 -11.79
C ILE A 91 2.03 32.65 -11.45
N ASP A 92 0.73 32.43 -11.61
CA ASP A 92 0.11 31.11 -11.51
C ASP A 92 -0.04 30.51 -12.92
N LEU A 93 0.48 29.32 -13.15
CA LEU A 93 0.45 28.59 -14.43
C LEU A 93 -0.31 27.26 -14.30
N LEU A 94 -1.00 26.86 -15.36
CA LEU A 94 -1.60 25.54 -15.52
C LEU A 94 -0.81 24.76 -16.57
N ILE A 95 -0.35 23.55 -16.26
CA ILE A 95 0.24 22.64 -17.23
C ILE A 95 -0.82 21.66 -17.73
N LEU A 96 -0.98 21.59 -19.04
CA LEU A 96 -1.81 20.64 -19.77
C LEU A 96 -0.91 19.58 -20.40
N LYS A 97 -1.33 18.32 -20.37
CA LYS A 97 -0.61 17.20 -20.96
C LYS A 97 -1.50 16.46 -21.95
N GLU A 98 -0.99 16.21 -23.14
CA GLU A 98 -1.63 15.39 -24.16
C GLU A 98 -0.58 14.46 -24.77
N GLY A 99 -0.63 13.17 -24.40
CA GLY A 99 0.45 12.22 -24.69
C GLY A 99 1.79 12.70 -24.13
N ASN A 100 2.78 12.84 -25.01
CA ASN A 100 4.12 13.34 -24.66
C ASN A 100 4.24 14.88 -24.73
N ASN A 101 3.20 15.58 -25.18
CA ASN A 101 3.22 17.02 -25.32
C ASN A 101 2.76 17.70 -24.03
N THR A 102 3.47 18.77 -23.65
CA THR A 102 3.13 19.59 -22.48
C THR A 102 2.96 21.04 -22.88
N HIS A 103 1.90 21.69 -22.41
CA HIS A 103 1.60 23.09 -22.69
C HIS A 103 1.33 23.86 -21.40
N TYR A 104 1.94 25.04 -21.25
CA TYR A 104 1.68 25.94 -20.13
C TYR A 104 0.66 27.01 -20.52
N CYS A 105 -0.29 27.26 -19.63
CA CYS A 105 -1.30 28.30 -19.75
C CYS A 105 -1.21 29.24 -18.55
N LEU A 106 -1.33 30.55 -18.78
CA LEU A 106 -1.45 31.53 -17.72
C LEU A 106 -2.80 31.43 -16.99
N ILE A 107 -2.78 31.29 -15.67
CA ILE A 107 -3.98 31.39 -14.83
C ILE A 107 -4.19 32.85 -14.45
N LYS A 108 -5.15 33.52 -15.10
CA LYS A 108 -5.50 34.91 -14.78
C LYS A 108 -6.20 35.06 -13.42
N ASN A 109 -6.93 34.03 -12.99
CA ASN A 109 -7.65 34.06 -11.71
C ASN A 109 -7.85 32.64 -11.16
N LEU A 110 -7.01 32.26 -10.21
CA LEU A 110 -7.04 30.93 -9.62
C LEU A 110 -8.38 30.63 -8.92
N TRP A 111 -8.99 31.61 -8.23
CA TRP A 111 -10.29 31.44 -7.59
C TRP A 111 -11.37 31.04 -8.59
N ARG A 112 -11.48 31.74 -9.73
CA ARG A 112 -12.48 31.42 -10.77
C ARG A 112 -12.28 30.01 -11.33
N LEU A 113 -11.03 29.56 -11.47
CA LEU A 113 -10.69 28.23 -11.98
C LEU A 113 -11.13 27.10 -11.04
N ILE A 114 -10.99 27.29 -9.72
CA ILE A 114 -11.24 26.21 -8.74
C ILE A 114 -12.51 26.39 -7.91
N ARG A 115 -13.24 27.51 -8.04
CA ARG A 115 -14.41 27.84 -7.21
C ARG A 115 -15.45 26.72 -7.15
N SER A 116 -15.76 26.11 -8.30
CA SER A 116 -16.73 25.00 -8.40
C SER A 116 -16.28 23.74 -7.66
N GLN A 117 -14.97 23.60 -7.41
CA GLN A 117 -14.37 22.48 -6.68
C GLN A 117 -14.44 22.70 -5.16
N LEU A 118 -14.64 23.94 -4.70
CA LEU A 118 -14.55 24.32 -3.27
C LEU A 118 -15.89 24.73 -2.66
N THR A 119 -16.78 25.36 -3.43
CA THR A 119 -18.04 25.90 -2.89
C THR A 119 -19.20 25.72 -3.86
N LYS A 120 -20.36 25.30 -3.34
CA LYS A 120 -21.61 25.21 -4.13
C LYS A 120 -22.28 26.58 -4.34
N ASN A 121 -22.12 27.51 -3.38
CA ASN A 121 -22.77 28.82 -3.40
C ASN A 121 -21.98 29.91 -4.17
N GLY A 122 -20.79 29.59 -4.67
CA GLY A 122 -19.97 30.48 -5.48
C GLY A 122 -19.44 31.75 -4.79
N LYS A 123 -19.64 31.89 -3.46
CA LYS A 123 -19.20 33.07 -2.69
C LYS A 123 -17.68 33.15 -2.67
N LYS A 124 -17.13 34.33 -3.01
CA LYS A 124 -15.68 34.56 -3.02
C LYS A 124 -15.08 34.27 -1.65
N ARG A 125 -14.05 33.42 -1.62
CA ARG A 125 -13.26 33.09 -0.43
C ARG A 125 -11.78 33.34 -0.68
N LYS A 126 -10.99 33.35 0.38
CA LYS A 126 -9.53 33.40 0.30
C LYS A 126 -9.00 31.98 0.10
N ILE A 127 -7.98 31.79 -0.75
CA ILE A 127 -7.43 30.45 -1.05
C ILE A 127 -5.99 30.38 -0.59
N CYS A 128 -5.63 29.27 0.03
CA CYS A 128 -4.23 28.89 0.17
C CYS A 128 -3.72 28.28 -1.14
N LYS A 129 -2.82 28.96 -1.85
CA LYS A 129 -2.26 28.50 -3.13
C LYS A 129 -1.46 27.18 -3.03
N MET A 130 -1.04 26.79 -1.83
CA MET A 130 -0.26 25.58 -1.57
C MET A 130 -1.11 24.32 -1.40
N CYS A 131 -2.26 24.43 -0.72
CA CYS A 131 -3.15 23.30 -0.43
C CYS A 131 -4.53 23.38 -1.11
N LEU A 132 -4.80 24.50 -1.79
CA LEU A 132 -6.06 24.83 -2.46
C LEU A 132 -7.30 24.83 -1.55
N ASN A 133 -7.13 24.91 -0.22
CA ASN A 133 -8.25 25.08 0.71
C ASN A 133 -8.75 26.53 0.75
N SER A 134 -10.01 26.74 1.14
CA SER A 134 -10.67 28.04 1.17
C SER A 134 -11.01 28.52 2.59
N PHE A 135 -10.81 29.81 2.82
CA PHE A 135 -11.00 30.49 4.11
C PHE A 135 -11.95 31.68 3.97
N GLN A 136 -12.66 32.00 5.04
CA GLN A 136 -13.67 33.07 5.05
C GLN A 136 -13.04 34.47 4.96
N ASN A 137 -11.90 34.67 5.61
CA ASN A 137 -11.21 35.95 5.70
C ASN A 137 -9.67 35.78 5.54
N GLU A 138 -8.96 36.89 5.46
CA GLU A 138 -7.49 36.90 5.25
C GLU A 138 -6.73 36.43 6.50
N GLU A 139 -7.24 36.76 7.69
CA GLU A 139 -6.66 36.38 8.99
C GLU A 139 -6.54 34.86 9.13
N LYS A 140 -7.64 34.12 8.93
CA LYS A 140 -7.63 32.64 8.95
C LYS A 140 -6.71 32.05 7.89
N LEU A 141 -6.61 32.67 6.71
CA LEU A 141 -5.67 32.23 5.68
C LEU A 141 -4.21 32.43 6.13
N LEU A 142 -3.91 33.56 6.78
CA LEU A 142 -2.57 33.86 7.26
C LEU A 142 -2.15 32.91 8.39
N GLU A 143 -3.06 32.65 9.34
CA GLU A 143 -2.88 31.64 10.38
C GLU A 143 -2.60 30.27 9.77
N HIS A 144 -3.43 29.83 8.82
CA HIS A 144 -3.23 28.57 8.11
C HIS A 144 -1.89 28.52 7.35
N LYS A 145 -1.49 29.61 6.67
CA LYS A 145 -0.24 29.68 5.90
C LYS A 145 0.99 29.43 6.77
N ASN A 146 0.98 29.86 8.04
CA ASN A 146 2.07 29.58 8.98
C ASN A 146 2.32 28.08 9.17
N TYR A 147 1.29 27.26 9.06
CA TYR A 147 1.37 25.81 9.22
C TYR A 147 1.46 25.06 7.89
N CYS A 148 0.68 25.48 6.89
CA CYS A 148 0.62 24.82 5.59
C CYS A 148 1.97 24.81 4.87
N LYS A 149 2.78 25.88 5.02
CA LYS A 149 4.11 25.98 4.39
C LYS A 149 5.09 24.89 4.85
N LEU A 150 4.89 24.33 6.04
CA LEU A 150 5.74 23.29 6.61
C LEU A 150 5.37 21.88 6.12
N ASN A 151 4.31 21.76 5.31
CA ASN A 151 3.76 20.49 4.86
C ASN A 151 3.92 20.31 3.35
N LYS A 152 3.70 19.07 2.88
CA LYS A 152 3.73 18.78 1.44
C LYS A 152 2.66 19.62 0.73
N LYS A 153 3.09 20.32 -0.32
CA LYS A 153 2.24 21.12 -1.20
C LYS A 153 1.35 20.18 -2.00
N ALA A 154 0.11 20.01 -1.57
CA ALA A 154 -0.85 19.07 -2.12
C ALA A 154 -2.27 19.55 -1.83
N ARG A 155 -3.20 19.26 -2.75
CA ARG A 155 -4.62 19.50 -2.48
C ARG A 155 -5.08 18.64 -1.31
N ILE A 156 -5.66 19.25 -0.29
CA ILE A 156 -6.25 18.53 0.84
C ILE A 156 -7.75 18.35 0.59
N THR A 157 -8.21 17.10 0.63
CA THR A 157 -9.64 16.76 0.55
C THR A 157 -10.09 16.25 1.90
N LEU A 158 -11.02 16.97 2.53
CA LEU A 158 -11.63 16.59 3.81
C LEU A 158 -12.90 15.77 3.57
N PRO A 159 -13.29 14.88 4.50
CA PRO A 159 -14.51 14.07 4.37
C PRO A 159 -15.78 14.95 4.33
N GLU A 160 -16.76 14.52 3.52
CA GLU A 160 -18.10 15.13 3.50
C GLU A 160 -18.90 14.76 4.77
N ASN A 161 -19.96 15.52 5.07
CA ASN A 161 -20.71 15.43 6.32
C ASN A 161 -21.33 14.03 6.57
N ASP A 162 -21.59 13.27 5.52
CA ASP A 162 -22.18 11.93 5.51
C ASP A 162 -21.14 10.79 5.54
N VAL A 163 -19.83 11.08 5.37
CA VAL A 163 -18.74 10.07 5.25
C VAL A 163 -17.68 10.21 6.36
N SER A 164 -17.96 10.95 7.43
CA SER A 164 -16.95 11.22 8.46
C SER A 164 -16.67 10.08 9.45
N ILE A 165 -17.31 8.92 9.29
CA ILE A 165 -17.12 7.79 10.20
C ILE A 165 -16.59 6.59 9.42
N VAL A 166 -15.42 6.12 9.82
CA VAL A 166 -14.84 4.84 9.43
C VAL A 166 -15.33 3.77 10.39
N GLU A 167 -15.93 2.73 9.84
CA GLU A 167 -16.36 1.52 10.54
C GLU A 167 -16.32 0.34 9.55
N PHE A 168 -16.39 -0.89 10.05
CA PHE A 168 -16.40 -2.06 9.19
C PHE A 168 -17.68 -2.12 8.33
N LYS A 169 -17.51 -2.11 7.00
CA LYS A 169 -18.63 -2.14 6.03
C LYS A 169 -18.55 -3.29 5.03
N ASN A 170 -17.39 -3.95 4.91
CA ASN A 170 -17.10 -4.91 3.84
C ASN A 170 -17.54 -6.35 4.17
N TYR A 171 -18.82 -6.53 4.53
CA TYR A 171 -19.35 -7.84 4.94
C TYR A 171 -19.33 -8.89 3.81
N ASN A 172 -19.32 -8.47 2.55
CA ASN A 172 -19.17 -9.37 1.40
C ASN A 172 -17.82 -10.11 1.41
N ARG A 173 -16.78 -9.54 2.04
CA ARG A 173 -15.45 -10.16 2.16
C ARG A 173 -15.41 -11.34 3.13
N LYS A 174 -16.50 -11.63 3.83
CA LYS A 174 -16.69 -12.88 4.58
C LYS A 174 -16.83 -14.10 3.65
N MET A 175 -17.25 -13.88 2.41
CA MET A 175 -17.36 -14.93 1.41
C MET A 175 -15.97 -15.37 0.96
N LYS A 176 -15.71 -16.67 0.90
CA LYS A 176 -14.49 -17.19 0.28
C LYS A 176 -14.54 -16.91 -1.22
N VAL A 177 -13.51 -16.26 -1.78
CA VAL A 177 -13.42 -15.99 -3.22
C VAL A 177 -13.41 -17.33 -3.97
N PRO A 178 -14.32 -17.55 -4.95
CA PRO A 178 -14.54 -18.88 -5.49
C PRO A 178 -13.43 -19.45 -6.37
N PHE A 179 -12.69 -18.60 -7.07
CA PHE A 179 -11.65 -19.00 -8.02
C PHE A 179 -10.38 -18.22 -7.73
N VAL A 180 -9.25 -18.91 -7.60
CA VAL A 180 -7.93 -18.28 -7.42
C VAL A 180 -6.94 -18.98 -8.34
N ILE A 181 -6.15 -18.19 -9.07
CA ILE A 181 -5.07 -18.68 -9.91
C ILE A 181 -3.76 -18.55 -9.13
N TYR A 182 -2.96 -19.60 -9.10
CA TYR A 182 -1.57 -19.58 -8.61
C TYR A 182 -0.67 -19.91 -9.79
N ALA A 183 0.38 -19.12 -9.99
CA ALA A 183 1.26 -19.25 -11.14
C ALA A 183 2.69 -18.84 -10.80
N ASP A 184 3.63 -19.34 -11.61
CA ASP A 184 5.04 -18.97 -11.53
C ASP A 184 5.72 -19.11 -12.91
N PHE A 185 6.74 -18.28 -13.15
CA PHE A 185 7.55 -18.33 -14.37
C PHE A 185 8.93 -18.89 -14.07
N GLU A 186 9.51 -19.55 -15.07
CA GLU A 186 10.94 -19.79 -15.11
C GLU A 186 11.55 -19.15 -16.35
N SER A 187 12.78 -18.63 -16.17
CA SER A 187 13.46 -17.80 -17.18
C SER A 187 14.85 -18.33 -17.53
N LEU A 188 15.22 -18.17 -18.79
CA LEU A 188 16.60 -18.20 -19.24
C LEU A 188 17.37 -17.01 -18.68
N VAL A 189 18.53 -17.26 -18.08
CA VAL A 189 19.40 -16.21 -17.51
C VAL A 189 20.58 -15.96 -18.44
N ARG A 190 20.41 -15.06 -19.42
CA ARG A 190 21.50 -14.70 -20.34
C ARG A 190 22.45 -13.69 -19.71
N GLN A 191 23.73 -14.03 -19.65
CA GLN A 191 24.77 -13.11 -19.20
C GLN A 191 24.98 -11.99 -20.23
N ILE A 192 24.93 -10.74 -19.79
CA ILE A 192 25.15 -9.53 -20.61
C ILE A 192 26.08 -8.56 -19.88
N LYS A 193 26.69 -7.61 -20.60
CA LYS A 193 27.44 -6.50 -19.99
C LYS A 193 27.09 -5.20 -20.68
N GLU A 194 26.05 -4.53 -20.20
CA GLU A 194 25.61 -3.23 -20.74
C GLU A 194 25.72 -2.15 -19.66
N LYS A 195 26.55 -1.12 -19.91
CA LYS A 195 26.67 0.04 -19.01
C LYS A 195 25.67 1.12 -19.42
N LYS A 196 24.75 1.47 -18.53
CA LYS A 196 23.82 2.60 -18.69
C LYS A 196 23.96 3.55 -17.50
N CYS A 197 24.57 4.71 -17.73
CA CYS A 197 24.92 5.69 -16.68
C CYS A 197 25.78 5.06 -15.56
N ASN A 198 25.29 5.07 -14.32
CA ASN A 198 25.95 4.53 -13.13
C ASN A 198 25.60 3.05 -12.87
N THR A 199 24.80 2.41 -13.74
CA THR A 199 24.33 1.03 -13.56
C THR A 199 24.90 0.13 -14.66
N VAL A 200 25.36 -1.06 -14.29
CA VAL A 200 25.80 -2.11 -15.23
C VAL A 200 24.77 -3.24 -15.17
N LYS A 201 24.13 -3.53 -16.30
CA LYS A 201 23.29 -4.72 -16.44
C LYS A 201 24.19 -5.92 -16.70
N ILE A 202 24.07 -6.93 -15.84
CA ILE A 202 24.88 -8.15 -15.88
C ILE A 202 24.12 -9.36 -16.46
N GLN A 203 22.79 -9.34 -16.40
CA GLN A 203 21.94 -10.45 -16.83
C GLN A 203 20.67 -9.93 -17.51
N LYS A 204 20.16 -10.72 -18.46
CA LYS A 204 18.86 -10.56 -19.11
C LYS A 204 18.05 -11.83 -18.87
N HIS A 205 16.91 -11.67 -18.23
CA HIS A 205 16.00 -12.76 -17.90
C HIS A 205 14.93 -12.85 -19.00
N GLU A 206 14.82 -14.01 -19.64
CA GLU A 206 13.87 -14.27 -20.72
C GLU A 206 12.95 -15.43 -20.32
N PRO A 207 11.64 -15.21 -20.17
CA PRO A 207 10.71 -16.25 -19.73
C PRO A 207 10.67 -17.39 -20.75
N ILE A 208 10.83 -18.62 -20.28
CA ILE A 208 10.90 -19.82 -21.13
C ILE A 208 9.85 -20.87 -20.76
N SER A 209 9.33 -20.81 -19.54
CA SER A 209 8.25 -21.70 -19.12
C SER A 209 7.41 -21.06 -18.03
N PHE A 210 6.21 -21.57 -17.85
CA PHE A 210 5.35 -21.22 -16.73
C PHE A 210 4.49 -22.40 -16.34
N VAL A 211 4.01 -22.35 -15.11
CA VAL A 211 2.97 -23.24 -14.60
C VAL A 211 1.88 -22.40 -13.97
N TYR A 212 0.62 -22.81 -14.15
CA TYR A 212 -0.46 -22.28 -13.32
C TYR A 212 -1.48 -23.36 -12.96
N ILE A 213 -2.15 -23.12 -11.83
CA ILE A 213 -3.30 -23.91 -11.38
C ILE A 213 -4.44 -22.99 -10.97
N ILE A 214 -5.66 -23.52 -11.02
CA ILE A 214 -6.86 -22.81 -10.56
C ILE A 214 -7.48 -23.62 -9.43
N VAL A 215 -7.54 -23.00 -8.25
CA VAL A 215 -8.11 -23.60 -7.03
C VAL A 215 -9.52 -23.04 -6.82
N TYR A 216 -10.48 -23.94 -6.67
CA TYR A 216 -11.86 -23.62 -6.32
C TYR A 216 -12.04 -23.41 -4.82
N ALA A 217 -13.10 -22.71 -4.41
CA ALA A 217 -13.38 -22.45 -2.98
C ALA A 217 -13.49 -23.74 -2.14
N ASN A 218 -13.98 -24.84 -2.73
CA ASN A 218 -14.06 -26.15 -2.09
C ASN A 218 -12.71 -26.88 -1.97
N GLY A 219 -11.63 -26.32 -2.53
CA GLY A 219 -10.27 -26.87 -2.52
C GLY A 219 -9.98 -27.85 -3.66
N ASP A 220 -10.87 -27.99 -4.63
CA ASP A 220 -10.61 -28.76 -5.85
C ASP A 220 -9.88 -27.94 -6.91
N LEU A 221 -9.23 -28.64 -7.84
CA LEU A 221 -8.51 -28.06 -8.96
C LEU A 221 -9.35 -28.12 -10.23
N LYS A 222 -9.32 -27.04 -11.01
CA LYS A 222 -9.87 -27.05 -12.37
C LYS A 222 -8.91 -27.77 -13.32
N ASN A 223 -9.39 -28.80 -14.04
CA ASN A 223 -8.75 -29.43 -15.20
C ASN A 223 -7.20 -29.58 -15.12
N ASN A 224 -6.68 -30.29 -14.11
CA ASN A 224 -5.23 -30.56 -13.92
C ASN A 224 -4.31 -29.32 -13.99
N ILE A 225 -3.01 -29.52 -13.84
CA ILE A 225 -2.01 -28.43 -13.88
C ILE A 225 -1.76 -28.01 -15.32
N PHE A 226 -1.73 -26.69 -15.58
CA PHE A 226 -1.34 -26.19 -16.90
C PHE A 226 0.16 -25.89 -16.91
N GLU A 227 0.88 -26.56 -17.81
CA GLU A 227 2.33 -26.49 -17.95
C GLU A 227 2.68 -26.05 -19.38
N TYR A 228 3.60 -25.10 -19.53
CA TYR A 228 4.03 -24.62 -20.83
C TYR A 228 5.54 -24.35 -20.87
N PHE A 229 6.18 -24.68 -21.99
CA PHE A 229 7.59 -24.41 -22.26
C PHE A 229 7.76 -23.90 -23.70
N GLY A 230 8.25 -22.67 -23.85
CA GLY A 230 8.45 -21.96 -25.12
C GLY A 230 8.91 -20.52 -24.91
N GLU A 231 9.56 -19.92 -25.91
CA GLU A 231 10.11 -18.55 -25.83
C GLU A 231 9.01 -17.47 -25.76
N ASP A 232 7.78 -17.80 -26.16
CA ASP A 232 6.58 -16.98 -26.09
C ASP A 232 5.78 -17.19 -24.79
N ALA A 233 6.40 -17.75 -23.75
CA ALA A 233 5.80 -18.05 -22.45
C ALA A 233 4.96 -16.89 -21.87
N SER A 234 5.47 -15.65 -21.87
CA SER A 234 4.72 -14.50 -21.34
C SER A 234 3.46 -14.17 -22.12
N LYS A 235 3.48 -14.31 -23.44
CA LYS A 235 2.32 -14.08 -24.28
C LYS A 235 1.28 -15.18 -24.06
N VAL A 236 1.72 -16.43 -24.08
CA VAL A 236 0.85 -17.60 -23.95
C VAL A 236 0.16 -17.64 -22.60
N ILE A 237 0.85 -17.32 -21.49
CA ILE A 237 0.20 -17.30 -20.17
C ILE A 237 -0.90 -16.22 -20.10
N TYR A 238 -0.69 -15.06 -20.72
CA TYR A 238 -1.66 -13.98 -20.71
C TYR A 238 -2.93 -14.38 -21.46
N GLU A 239 -2.78 -14.93 -22.67
CA GLU A 239 -3.92 -15.46 -23.44
C GLU A 239 -4.66 -16.55 -22.67
N LYS A 240 -3.93 -17.45 -22.00
CA LYS A 240 -4.55 -18.48 -21.15
C LYS A 240 -5.32 -17.89 -19.98
N PHE A 241 -4.77 -16.90 -19.27
CA PHE A 241 -5.52 -16.22 -18.22
C PHE A 241 -6.77 -15.52 -18.74
N LYS A 242 -6.72 -14.95 -19.95
CA LYS A 242 -7.88 -14.34 -20.61
C LYS A 242 -8.96 -15.37 -20.92
N GLU A 243 -8.59 -16.48 -21.56
CA GLU A 243 -9.48 -17.62 -21.83
C GLU A 243 -10.13 -18.15 -20.55
N GLU A 244 -9.33 -18.36 -19.50
CA GLU A 244 -9.78 -18.84 -18.20
C GLU A 244 -10.76 -17.86 -17.53
N ALA A 245 -10.46 -16.56 -17.58
CA ALA A 245 -11.34 -15.54 -17.05
C ALA A 245 -12.71 -15.52 -17.76
N ILE A 246 -12.70 -15.57 -19.09
CA ILE A 246 -13.93 -15.61 -19.91
C ILE A 246 -14.73 -16.88 -19.62
N TYR A 247 -14.07 -18.03 -19.55
CA TYR A 247 -14.71 -19.31 -19.23
C TYR A 247 -15.37 -19.27 -17.84
N ILE A 248 -14.66 -18.80 -16.83
CA ILE A 248 -15.18 -18.68 -15.46
C ILE A 248 -16.37 -17.70 -15.43
N ALA A 249 -16.24 -16.54 -16.07
CA ALA A 249 -17.28 -15.54 -16.10
C ALA A 249 -18.58 -16.05 -16.75
N SER A 250 -18.46 -16.64 -17.94
CA SER A 250 -19.60 -17.14 -18.71
C SER A 250 -20.25 -18.38 -18.11
N SER A 251 -19.45 -19.34 -17.62
CA SER A 251 -19.95 -20.63 -17.12
C SER A 251 -20.51 -20.55 -15.70
N TYR A 252 -19.93 -19.68 -14.86
CA TYR A 252 -20.25 -19.62 -13.44
C TYR A 252 -20.85 -18.29 -12.99
N LEU A 253 -20.30 -17.14 -13.40
CA LEU A 253 -20.70 -15.83 -12.85
C LEU A 253 -21.93 -15.22 -13.53
N ASP A 254 -22.18 -15.57 -14.79
CA ASP A 254 -23.33 -15.07 -15.56
C ASP A 254 -24.50 -16.05 -15.60
N ASN A 255 -24.31 -17.26 -15.08
CA ASN A 255 -25.35 -18.28 -15.01
C ASN A 255 -26.27 -17.98 -13.81
N ASP A 256 -27.46 -17.45 -14.09
CA ASP A 256 -28.45 -17.14 -13.06
C ASP A 256 -29.02 -18.43 -12.44
N LYS A 257 -28.40 -18.91 -11.36
CA LYS A 257 -28.94 -20.02 -10.57
C LYS A 257 -30.22 -19.58 -9.87
N LYS A 258 -31.28 -20.39 -10.02
CA LYS A 258 -32.51 -20.22 -9.23
C LYS A 258 -32.23 -20.52 -7.76
N MET A 259 -32.82 -19.73 -6.87
CA MET A 259 -32.71 -19.94 -5.44
C MET A 259 -33.34 -21.28 -5.04
N ILE A 260 -32.58 -22.09 -4.30
CA ILE A 260 -32.97 -23.36 -3.71
C ILE A 260 -33.22 -23.11 -2.23
N ILE A 261 -34.46 -23.29 -1.80
CA ILE A 261 -34.91 -23.06 -0.41
C ILE A 261 -35.91 -24.14 0.01
N THR A 262 -35.80 -24.63 1.24
CA THR A 262 -36.71 -25.63 1.83
C THR A 262 -37.89 -24.97 2.54
N LYS A 263 -38.98 -25.73 2.79
CA LYS A 263 -40.14 -25.23 3.55
C LYS A 263 -39.76 -24.71 4.94
N LYS A 264 -38.89 -25.44 5.65
CA LYS A 264 -38.35 -25.02 6.97
C LYS A 264 -37.61 -23.68 6.88
N GLN A 265 -36.75 -23.50 5.88
CA GLN A 265 -36.01 -22.24 5.69
C GLN A 265 -36.92 -21.06 5.33
N ILE A 266 -38.07 -21.31 4.67
CA ILE A 266 -39.07 -20.26 4.45
C ILE A 266 -39.69 -19.81 5.77
N GLU A 267 -39.97 -20.73 6.71
CA GLU A 267 -40.45 -20.38 8.05
C GLU A 267 -39.39 -19.63 8.87
N GLU A 268 -38.15 -20.09 8.84
CA GLU A 268 -37.00 -19.39 9.46
C GLU A 268 -36.84 -17.99 8.88
N TYR A 269 -36.94 -17.85 7.56
CA TYR A 269 -36.93 -16.56 6.89
C TYR A 269 -38.05 -15.67 7.42
N LYS A 270 -39.30 -16.12 7.47
CA LYS A 270 -40.45 -15.31 7.95
C LYS A 270 -40.20 -14.77 9.36
N ASN A 271 -39.69 -15.61 10.26
CA ASN A 271 -39.47 -15.27 11.67
C ASN A 271 -38.19 -14.46 11.93
N ALA A 272 -37.24 -14.43 10.99
CA ALA A 272 -35.95 -13.77 11.19
C ALA A 272 -36.08 -12.24 11.37
N THR A 273 -35.59 -11.70 12.49
CA THR A 273 -35.54 -10.26 12.77
C THR A 273 -34.14 -9.68 12.68
N ILE A 274 -33.14 -10.52 12.40
CA ILE A 274 -31.72 -10.14 12.35
C ILE A 274 -31.15 -10.52 10.98
N CYS A 275 -30.44 -9.59 10.35
CA CYS A 275 -29.75 -9.83 9.09
C CYS A 275 -28.56 -10.78 9.32
N HIS A 276 -28.52 -11.91 8.63
CA HIS A 276 -27.44 -12.88 8.82
C HIS A 276 -26.06 -12.39 8.33
N ILE A 277 -26.02 -11.37 7.44
CA ILE A 277 -24.78 -10.79 6.88
C ILE A 277 -24.14 -9.81 7.87
N CYS A 278 -24.86 -8.72 8.19
CA CYS A 278 -24.32 -7.63 9.02
C CYS A 278 -24.61 -7.80 10.52
N LYS A 279 -25.46 -8.77 10.89
CA LYS A 279 -25.91 -9.05 12.25
C LYS A 279 -26.67 -7.90 12.93
N LYS A 280 -27.14 -6.91 12.16
CA LYS A 280 -28.02 -5.83 12.62
C LYS A 280 -29.49 -6.21 12.44
N ARG A 281 -30.38 -5.56 13.20
CA ARG A 281 -31.84 -5.79 13.15
C ARG A 281 -32.39 -5.45 11.77
N ILE A 282 -33.35 -6.23 11.28
CA ILE A 282 -34.13 -5.94 10.08
C ILE A 282 -35.36 -5.17 10.56
N GLU A 283 -35.48 -3.90 10.17
CA GLU A 283 -36.65 -3.10 10.55
C GLU A 283 -37.86 -3.55 9.73
N TYR A 284 -38.97 -3.79 10.44
CA TYR A 284 -40.27 -4.05 9.82
C TYR A 284 -40.91 -2.69 9.51
N GLN A 285 -41.22 -2.39 8.26
CA GLN A 285 -42.10 -1.26 7.93
C GLN A 285 -43.26 -1.77 7.07
N GLU A 286 -44.47 -1.50 7.55
CA GLU A 286 -45.73 -2.00 6.98
C GLU A 286 -46.14 -1.32 5.66
N LYS A 287 -45.63 -0.13 5.34
CA LYS A 287 -45.96 0.59 4.10
C LYS A 287 -44.86 1.59 3.76
N VAL A 288 -44.37 1.57 2.52
CA VAL A 288 -43.60 2.68 1.92
C VAL A 288 -44.27 3.04 0.61
N PHE A 289 -44.78 4.27 0.54
CA PHE A 289 -45.07 4.94 -0.73
C PHE A 289 -43.77 5.61 -1.18
N CYS A 290 -43.41 5.46 -2.46
CA CYS A 290 -42.37 6.22 -3.20
C CYS A 290 -40.92 5.66 -3.20
N ALA A 291 -40.33 5.66 -4.40
CA ALA A 291 -39.04 5.05 -4.75
C ALA A 291 -37.78 5.90 -4.42
N SER A 292 -37.91 6.95 -3.62
CA SER A 292 -36.80 7.87 -3.28
C SER A 292 -36.42 7.89 -1.79
N ASP A 293 -37.05 7.06 -0.96
CA ASP A 293 -36.77 7.03 0.47
C ASP A 293 -35.65 6.06 0.86
N LYS A 294 -34.85 6.47 1.86
CA LYS A 294 -33.90 5.62 2.63
C LYS A 294 -34.55 4.38 3.28
N SER A 295 -35.87 4.22 3.15
CA SER A 295 -36.66 3.08 3.65
C SER A 295 -36.49 1.79 2.82
N MET A 296 -36.00 1.87 1.58
CA MET A 296 -35.65 0.67 0.78
C MET A 296 -34.43 -0.09 1.35
N GLU A 297 -33.57 0.58 2.11
CA GLU A 297 -32.32 0.02 2.62
C GLU A 297 -32.56 -1.12 3.64
N ASN A 298 -33.63 -1.02 4.42
CA ASN A 298 -33.94 -1.92 5.53
C ASN A 298 -34.94 -3.03 5.17
N LYS A 299 -35.42 -3.11 3.93
CA LYS A 299 -36.34 -4.15 3.48
C LYS A 299 -35.72 -5.54 3.63
N LYS A 300 -36.51 -6.48 4.15
CA LYS A 300 -36.12 -7.89 4.27
C LYS A 300 -36.00 -8.55 2.89
N ALA A 301 -34.88 -9.24 2.65
CA ALA A 301 -34.60 -9.94 1.41
C ALA A 301 -34.02 -11.33 1.67
N TYR A 302 -34.20 -12.23 0.71
CA TYR A 302 -33.50 -13.51 0.68
C TYR A 302 -32.06 -13.30 0.19
N ASP A 303 -31.09 -13.81 0.93
CA ASP A 303 -29.73 -13.98 0.42
C ASP A 303 -29.52 -15.46 0.07
N TYR A 304 -28.89 -15.69 -1.07
CA TYR A 304 -28.54 -17.03 -1.54
C TYR A 304 -27.25 -16.97 -2.33
N ASP A 305 -26.60 -18.12 -2.44
CA ASP A 305 -25.38 -18.27 -3.20
C ASP A 305 -25.67 -18.23 -4.70
N LEU A 306 -25.05 -17.31 -5.43
CA LEU A 306 -25.25 -17.19 -6.88
C LEU A 306 -24.61 -18.34 -7.68
N LEU A 307 -23.63 -19.05 -7.11
CA LEU A 307 -22.98 -20.19 -7.78
C LEU A 307 -23.76 -21.49 -7.58
N THR A 308 -24.30 -21.72 -6.39
CA THR A 308 -24.96 -22.98 -6.03
C THR A 308 -26.49 -22.87 -6.00
N GLY A 309 -27.04 -21.67 -5.93
CA GLY A 309 -28.47 -21.41 -5.70
C GLY A 309 -28.89 -21.54 -4.24
N LEU A 310 -28.04 -22.05 -3.35
CA LEU A 310 -28.43 -22.39 -1.97
C LEU A 310 -28.76 -21.15 -1.13
N TYR A 311 -29.90 -21.17 -0.46
CA TYR A 311 -30.30 -20.14 0.49
C TYR A 311 -29.32 -20.02 1.67
N ARG A 312 -28.93 -18.78 2.00
CA ARG A 312 -27.97 -18.46 3.07
C ARG A 312 -28.62 -17.84 4.31
N GLY A 313 -29.69 -17.07 4.13
CA GLY A 313 -30.41 -16.48 5.27
C GLY A 313 -31.17 -15.20 4.94
N ALA A 314 -31.93 -14.72 5.93
CA ALA A 314 -32.63 -13.44 5.85
C ALA A 314 -31.63 -12.29 5.97
N SER A 315 -31.77 -11.26 5.15
CA SER A 315 -30.86 -10.11 5.14
C SER A 315 -31.59 -8.81 4.86
N HIS A 316 -30.89 -7.68 5.05
CA HIS A 316 -31.29 -6.43 4.43
C HIS A 316 -31.11 -6.53 2.91
N TYR A 317 -32.01 -5.91 2.15
CA TYR A 317 -31.95 -5.86 0.70
C TYR A 317 -30.59 -5.38 0.17
N ILE A 318 -30.05 -4.29 0.74
CA ILE A 318 -28.72 -3.79 0.36
C ILE A 318 -27.60 -4.75 0.74
N CYS A 319 -27.71 -5.44 1.88
CA CYS A 319 -26.73 -6.45 2.27
C CYS A 319 -26.71 -7.59 1.25
N ALA A 320 -27.87 -8.14 0.86
CA ALA A 320 -27.97 -9.17 -0.19
C ALA A 320 -27.40 -8.67 -1.53
N GLN A 321 -27.72 -7.44 -1.93
CA GLN A 321 -27.21 -6.87 -3.18
C GLN A 321 -25.68 -6.75 -3.21
N LYS A 322 -25.05 -6.42 -2.07
CA LYS A 322 -23.59 -6.29 -1.94
C LYS A 322 -22.90 -7.63 -1.70
N ASN A 323 -23.58 -8.62 -1.14
CA ASN A 323 -23.03 -9.94 -0.80
C ASN A 323 -22.99 -10.89 -2.00
N LYS A 324 -22.41 -10.41 -3.10
CA LYS A 324 -22.28 -11.15 -4.36
C LYS A 324 -20.86 -11.67 -4.54
N VAL A 325 -20.77 -12.72 -5.35
CA VAL A 325 -19.50 -13.26 -5.85
C VAL A 325 -18.73 -12.14 -6.55
N PRO A 326 -17.42 -11.97 -6.28
CA PRO A 326 -16.63 -10.95 -6.95
C PRO A 326 -16.57 -11.18 -8.46
N ARG A 327 -16.58 -10.10 -9.23
CA ARG A 327 -16.28 -10.12 -10.67
C ARG A 327 -14.81 -9.86 -10.95
N PHE A 328 -13.95 -10.49 -10.14
CA PHE A 328 -12.52 -10.52 -10.36
C PHE A 328 -11.99 -11.92 -10.03
N ILE A 329 -10.87 -12.29 -10.65
CA ILE A 329 -10.11 -13.50 -10.35
C ILE A 329 -8.73 -13.06 -9.85
N PRO A 330 -8.38 -13.33 -8.57
CA PRO A 330 -7.03 -13.10 -8.08
C PRO A 330 -6.05 -14.08 -8.73
N VAL A 331 -4.92 -13.55 -9.19
CA VAL A 331 -3.80 -14.28 -9.76
C VAL A 331 -2.58 -14.04 -8.89
N PHE A 332 -2.09 -15.07 -8.22
CA PHE A 332 -0.97 -14.99 -7.31
C PHE A 332 0.32 -15.51 -7.94
N PHE A 333 1.37 -14.70 -7.80
CA PHE A 333 2.76 -15.10 -7.92
C PHE A 333 3.46 -14.81 -6.59
N HIS A 334 4.63 -15.40 -6.35
CA HIS A 334 5.44 -15.09 -5.17
C HIS A 334 6.50 -14.04 -5.48
N ASN A 335 6.50 -12.92 -4.73
CA ASN A 335 7.33 -11.75 -5.02
C ASN A 335 7.07 -11.15 -6.41
N PHE A 336 5.80 -11.15 -6.80
CA PHE A 336 5.33 -10.69 -8.11
C PHE A 336 5.85 -9.30 -8.48
N SER A 337 5.70 -8.33 -7.56
CA SER A 337 6.11 -6.94 -7.75
C SER A 337 7.62 -6.78 -7.93
N GLY A 338 8.41 -7.79 -7.54
CA GLY A 338 9.86 -7.79 -7.60
C GLY A 338 10.43 -8.47 -8.85
N TYR A 339 9.69 -9.38 -9.50
CA TYR A 339 10.20 -10.18 -10.60
C TYR A 339 9.19 -10.39 -11.75
N ASP A 340 8.22 -11.29 -11.60
CA ASP A 340 7.33 -11.75 -12.69
C ASP A 340 6.49 -10.64 -13.32
N SER A 341 6.16 -9.61 -12.55
CA SER A 341 5.46 -8.43 -13.05
C SER A 341 6.18 -7.81 -14.25
N HIS A 342 7.52 -7.78 -14.24
CA HIS A 342 8.32 -7.22 -15.33
C HIS A 342 8.29 -8.07 -16.61
N LEU A 343 7.97 -9.36 -16.48
CA LEU A 343 7.87 -10.31 -17.60
C LEU A 343 6.51 -10.17 -18.30
N ILE A 344 5.42 -10.13 -17.53
CA ILE A 344 4.06 -10.16 -18.09
C ILE A 344 3.49 -8.76 -18.42
N VAL A 345 3.94 -7.68 -17.75
CA VAL A 345 3.30 -6.35 -17.90
C VAL A 345 3.31 -5.82 -19.33
N LYS A 346 4.31 -6.19 -20.13
CA LYS A 346 4.39 -5.80 -21.55
C LYS A 346 3.26 -6.42 -22.37
N GLU A 347 2.91 -7.67 -22.07
CA GLU A 347 1.89 -8.42 -22.79
C GLU A 347 0.49 -7.87 -22.51
N LEU A 348 0.27 -7.30 -21.33
CA LEU A 348 -1.00 -6.67 -20.97
C LEU A 348 -1.32 -5.46 -21.85
N GLY A 349 -0.32 -4.84 -22.49
CA GLY A 349 -0.49 -3.68 -23.38
C GLY A 349 -0.80 -4.03 -24.83
N ASN A 350 -0.85 -5.33 -25.19
CA ASN A 350 -1.01 -5.77 -26.58
C ASN A 350 -2.46 -5.73 -27.10
N ASP A 351 -3.44 -5.42 -26.25
CA ASP A 351 -4.84 -5.25 -26.63
C ASP A 351 -5.42 -3.94 -26.07
N ASN A 352 -6.66 -3.62 -26.48
CA ASN A 352 -7.35 -2.38 -26.09
C ASN A 352 -8.06 -2.47 -24.72
N ASP A 353 -7.90 -3.57 -23.98
CA ASP A 353 -8.57 -3.78 -22.69
C ASP A 353 -7.95 -2.89 -21.60
N SER A 354 -8.76 -2.43 -20.65
CA SER A 354 -8.31 -1.44 -19.65
C SER A 354 -7.36 -2.07 -18.61
N ILE A 355 -6.33 -1.30 -18.20
CA ILE A 355 -5.40 -1.69 -17.13
C ILE A 355 -5.60 -0.73 -15.95
N LYS A 356 -5.89 -1.28 -14.78
CA LYS A 356 -5.95 -0.55 -13.50
C LYS A 356 -4.64 -0.81 -12.75
N LEU A 357 -4.03 0.24 -12.23
CA LEU A 357 -2.70 0.18 -11.63
C LEU A 357 -2.71 0.78 -10.23
N ILE A 358 -2.08 0.07 -9.28
CA ILE A 358 -1.81 0.59 -7.94
C ILE A 358 -0.30 0.73 -7.80
N ALA A 359 0.23 1.93 -8.04
CA ALA A 359 1.67 2.19 -7.96
C ALA A 359 2.15 2.41 -6.52
N SER A 360 3.34 1.88 -6.21
CA SER A 360 4.10 2.27 -5.01
C SER A 360 5.15 3.32 -5.35
N THR A 361 5.83 3.16 -6.49
CA THR A 361 6.76 4.13 -7.10
C THR A 361 6.57 4.11 -8.61
N GLU A 362 7.31 4.95 -9.36
CA GLU A 362 7.30 4.92 -10.84
C GLU A 362 7.80 3.57 -11.42
N GLU A 363 8.54 2.78 -10.63
CA GLU A 363 9.14 1.51 -11.06
C GLU A 363 8.54 0.27 -10.38
N LYS A 364 7.83 0.44 -9.25
CA LYS A 364 7.26 -0.66 -8.46
C LYS A 364 5.76 -0.50 -8.27
N TYR A 365 5.03 -1.54 -8.64
CA TYR A 365 3.57 -1.60 -8.54
C TYR A 365 3.14 -2.56 -7.43
N ILE A 366 2.17 -2.15 -6.61
CA ILE A 366 1.54 -2.99 -5.59
C ILE A 366 0.70 -4.08 -6.25
N SER A 367 -0.03 -3.72 -7.30
CA SER A 367 -0.87 -4.62 -8.09
C SER A 367 -1.21 -3.96 -9.42
N PHE A 368 -1.45 -4.77 -10.44
CA PHE A 368 -2.18 -4.38 -11.63
C PHE A 368 -3.36 -5.31 -11.84
N SER A 369 -4.41 -4.75 -12.44
CA SER A 369 -5.58 -5.50 -12.84
C SER A 369 -5.88 -5.26 -14.31
N LYS A 370 -6.18 -6.33 -15.03
CA LYS A 370 -6.62 -6.29 -16.42
C LYS A 370 -8.12 -6.51 -16.49
N GLU A 371 -8.85 -5.61 -17.13
CA GLU A 371 -10.30 -5.73 -17.31
C GLU A 371 -10.60 -6.38 -18.67
N VAL A 372 -10.88 -7.69 -18.64
CA VAL A 372 -11.14 -8.49 -19.83
C VAL A 372 -12.59 -8.30 -20.27
N GLU A 373 -12.76 -7.81 -21.49
CA GLU A 373 -14.04 -7.68 -22.16
C GLU A 373 -14.50 -9.02 -22.76
N TYR A 374 -15.78 -9.35 -22.61
CA TYR A 374 -16.40 -10.48 -23.29
C TYR A 374 -17.91 -10.28 -23.48
N LYS A 375 -18.54 -11.19 -24.22
CA LYS A 375 -20.00 -11.20 -24.43
C LYS A 375 -20.64 -12.35 -23.68
N ASP A 376 -21.70 -12.05 -22.93
CA ASP A 376 -22.50 -13.10 -22.27
C ASP A 376 -23.36 -13.87 -23.27
N TYR A 377 -24.07 -14.91 -22.81
CA TYR A 377 -24.97 -15.73 -23.65
C TYR A 377 -26.13 -14.94 -24.27
N ARG A 378 -26.41 -13.71 -23.79
CA ARG A 378 -27.40 -12.78 -24.36
C ARG A 378 -26.74 -11.76 -25.29
N ASN A 379 -25.48 -11.98 -25.69
CA ASN A 379 -24.67 -11.11 -26.53
C ASN A 379 -24.45 -9.71 -25.91
N LYS A 380 -24.58 -9.57 -24.58
CA LYS A 380 -24.36 -8.31 -23.88
C LYS A 380 -22.89 -8.19 -23.46
N LYS A 381 -22.34 -7.01 -23.70
CA LYS A 381 -20.99 -6.62 -23.28
C LYS A 381 -20.84 -6.69 -21.76
N ARG A 382 -19.87 -7.46 -21.28
CA ARG A 382 -19.52 -7.62 -19.87
C ARG A 382 -18.00 -7.59 -19.67
N TYR A 383 -17.61 -7.46 -18.41
CA TYR A 383 -16.23 -7.36 -18.00
C TYR A 383 -15.95 -8.29 -16.81
N ILE A 384 -14.75 -8.85 -16.79
CA ILE A 384 -14.18 -9.55 -15.64
C ILE A 384 -12.75 -9.06 -15.40
N GLU A 385 -12.39 -8.86 -14.13
CA GLU A 385 -11.07 -8.36 -13.77
C GLU A 385 -10.12 -9.52 -13.44
N LEU A 386 -8.99 -9.63 -14.14
CA LEU A 386 -7.83 -10.40 -13.69
C LEU A 386 -7.02 -9.51 -12.74
N ARG A 387 -6.96 -9.88 -11.46
CA ARG A 387 -6.28 -9.07 -10.43
C ARG A 387 -4.99 -9.75 -10.03
N PHE A 388 -3.87 -9.19 -10.43
CA PHE A 388 -2.57 -9.76 -10.11
C PHE A 388 -2.11 -9.31 -8.72
N LEU A 389 -1.82 -10.29 -7.86
CA LEU A 389 -1.49 -10.12 -6.46
C LEU A 389 -0.14 -10.75 -6.14
N ASP A 390 0.60 -10.09 -5.26
CA ASP A 390 1.88 -10.55 -4.77
C ASP A 390 1.70 -11.26 -3.42
N SER A 391 1.89 -12.58 -3.37
CA SER A 391 1.78 -13.34 -2.12
C SER A 391 2.79 -12.90 -1.06
N TYR A 392 3.94 -12.33 -1.45
CA TYR A 392 4.94 -11.80 -0.52
C TYR A 392 4.41 -10.59 0.26
N ARG A 393 3.45 -9.83 -0.31
CA ARG A 393 2.75 -8.74 0.39
C ARG A 393 1.73 -9.23 1.42
N PHE A 394 1.44 -10.53 1.42
CA PHE A 394 0.63 -11.18 2.43
C PHE A 394 1.48 -11.87 3.49
N GLN A 395 2.52 -12.58 3.06
CA GLN A 395 3.44 -13.35 3.89
C GLN A 395 4.89 -12.95 3.55
N LEU A 396 5.49 -12.11 4.41
CA LEU A 396 6.80 -11.46 4.18
C LEU A 396 8.00 -12.39 4.43
N SER A 397 8.02 -13.56 3.80
CA SER A 397 9.10 -14.55 3.87
C SER A 397 9.26 -15.25 2.52
N SER A 398 10.41 -15.88 2.28
CA SER A 398 10.62 -16.69 1.09
C SER A 398 9.68 -17.91 1.07
N LEU A 399 9.35 -18.39 -0.13
CA LEU A 399 8.53 -19.59 -0.31
C LEU A 399 9.10 -20.80 0.46
N SER A 400 10.42 -20.98 0.45
CA SER A 400 11.11 -22.05 1.18
C SER A 400 10.88 -21.97 2.70
N GLU A 401 11.02 -20.77 3.28
CA GLU A 401 10.80 -20.59 4.72
C GLU A 401 9.31 -20.75 5.09
N LEU A 402 8.40 -20.31 4.23
CA LEU A 402 6.96 -20.50 4.44
C LEU A 402 6.59 -21.99 4.40
N ALA A 403 7.09 -22.74 3.41
CA ALA A 403 6.86 -24.17 3.28
C ALA A 403 7.42 -24.95 4.49
N LYS A 404 8.62 -24.60 4.94
CA LYS A 404 9.26 -25.22 6.12
C LYS A 404 8.42 -25.07 7.41
N ASN A 405 7.69 -23.97 7.55
CA ASN A 405 6.84 -23.70 8.70
C ASN A 405 5.46 -24.38 8.62
N MET A 406 5.12 -25.05 7.52
CA MET A 406 3.87 -25.78 7.37
C MET A 406 3.95 -27.21 7.89
N LYS A 407 2.85 -27.68 8.50
CA LYS A 407 2.69 -29.09 8.85
C LYS A 407 2.38 -29.91 7.59
N LEU A 408 2.89 -31.15 7.51
CA LEU A 408 2.70 -32.04 6.36
C LEU A 408 1.23 -32.20 5.93
N CYS A 409 0.29 -32.24 6.87
CA CYS A 409 -1.15 -32.38 6.59
C CYS A 409 -1.80 -31.13 5.96
N LYS A 410 -1.06 -30.00 5.86
CA LYS A 410 -1.55 -28.76 5.25
C LYS A 410 -1.21 -28.65 3.77
N PHE A 411 -0.37 -29.53 3.24
CA PHE A 411 -0.03 -29.61 1.81
C PHE A 411 -1.12 -30.40 1.04
N LYS A 412 -2.33 -29.85 0.95
CA LYS A 412 -3.50 -30.54 0.41
C LYS A 412 -3.44 -30.63 -1.12
N VAL A 413 -3.05 -29.54 -1.77
CA VAL A 413 -2.96 -29.42 -3.23
C VAL A 413 -1.80 -30.27 -3.74
N LEU A 414 -0.63 -30.15 -3.11
CA LEU A 414 0.52 -30.99 -3.41
C LEU A 414 0.21 -32.48 -3.19
N ASN A 415 -0.48 -32.85 -2.11
CA ASN A 415 -0.84 -34.25 -1.87
C ASN A 415 -1.82 -34.80 -2.92
N LYS A 416 -2.79 -34.00 -3.39
CA LYS A 416 -3.68 -34.39 -4.49
C LYS A 416 -2.88 -34.65 -5.77
N TRP A 417 -1.97 -33.75 -6.13
CA TRP A 417 -1.10 -33.92 -7.30
C TRP A 417 -0.17 -35.14 -7.15
N PHE A 418 0.47 -35.29 -5.99
CA PHE A 418 1.40 -36.39 -5.68
C PHE A 418 0.74 -37.76 -5.88
N ASN A 419 -0.49 -37.93 -5.40
CA ASN A 419 -1.20 -39.21 -5.54
C ASN A 419 -1.58 -39.54 -6.98
N ASN A 420 -1.71 -38.54 -7.86
CA ASN A 420 -2.03 -38.74 -9.27
C ASN A 420 -0.79 -39.00 -10.13
N VAL A 421 0.37 -38.46 -9.75
CA VAL A 421 1.60 -38.49 -10.58
C VAL A 421 2.59 -39.57 -10.14
N VAL A 422 2.69 -39.84 -8.83
CA VAL A 422 3.72 -40.75 -8.31
C VAL A 422 3.26 -42.21 -8.39
N PRO A 423 4.03 -43.11 -9.03
CA PRO A 423 3.66 -44.51 -9.24
C PRO A 423 3.29 -45.26 -7.95
N GLU A 424 2.26 -46.12 -8.02
CA GLU A 424 1.85 -47.00 -6.90
C GLU A 424 2.92 -48.03 -6.51
N LYS A 425 3.93 -48.25 -7.37
CA LYS A 425 4.99 -49.25 -7.16
C LYS A 425 5.99 -48.89 -6.06
N LEU A 426 6.02 -47.65 -5.59
CA LEU A 426 6.85 -47.24 -4.45
C LEU A 426 6.27 -47.77 -3.14
N SER A 427 7.13 -48.25 -2.24
CA SER A 427 6.70 -48.62 -0.88
C SER A 427 6.11 -47.42 -0.14
N GLU A 428 5.30 -47.66 0.89
CA GLU A 428 4.71 -46.59 1.70
C GLU A 428 5.78 -45.67 2.32
N LEU A 429 6.91 -46.25 2.75
CA LEU A 429 8.03 -45.51 3.31
C LEU A 429 8.69 -44.59 2.26
N GLU A 430 8.90 -45.09 1.04
CA GLU A 430 9.45 -44.30 -0.07
C GLU A 430 8.49 -43.19 -0.49
N ARG A 431 7.18 -43.47 -0.58
CA ARG A 431 6.17 -42.45 -0.87
C ARG A 431 6.20 -41.33 0.18
N LYS A 432 6.26 -41.70 1.46
CA LYS A 432 6.34 -40.73 2.56
C LYS A 432 7.63 -39.92 2.53
N TYR A 433 8.76 -40.56 2.23
CA TYR A 433 10.05 -39.89 2.08
C TYR A 433 10.03 -38.90 0.91
N LEU A 434 9.59 -39.34 -0.27
CA LEU A 434 9.50 -38.52 -1.47
C LEU A 434 8.54 -37.33 -1.28
N PHE A 435 7.37 -37.56 -0.68
CA PHE A 435 6.44 -36.48 -0.37
C PHE A 435 7.09 -35.42 0.53
N ARG A 436 7.86 -35.83 1.54
CA ARG A 436 8.59 -34.90 2.42
C ARG A 436 9.67 -34.12 1.67
N LEU A 437 10.30 -34.68 0.65
CA LEU A 437 11.22 -33.93 -0.21
C LEU A 437 10.49 -32.84 -0.99
N LEU A 438 9.32 -33.16 -1.55
CA LEU A 438 8.51 -32.24 -2.36
C LEU A 438 7.83 -31.13 -1.54
N THR A 439 7.70 -31.28 -0.22
CA THR A 439 7.26 -30.18 0.67
C THR A 439 8.31 -29.10 0.88
N LYS A 440 9.52 -29.27 0.34
CA LYS A 440 10.59 -28.28 0.36
C LYS A 440 10.73 -27.68 -1.04
N LYS A 441 11.08 -26.39 -1.10
CA LYS A 441 11.49 -25.76 -2.35
C LYS A 441 12.72 -26.51 -2.88
N LEU A 442 12.64 -26.94 -4.15
CA LEU A 442 13.72 -27.66 -4.80
C LEU A 442 14.90 -26.71 -5.07
N ALA A 443 16.08 -27.27 -5.33
CA ALA A 443 17.22 -26.50 -5.80
C ALA A 443 17.20 -26.41 -7.33
N PHE A 444 17.59 -25.24 -7.87
CA PHE A 444 17.64 -25.03 -9.32
C PHE A 444 18.89 -24.25 -9.73
N PRO A 445 19.59 -24.65 -10.81
CA PRO A 445 20.85 -24.03 -11.21
C PRO A 445 20.59 -22.83 -12.15
N TYR A 446 19.98 -21.77 -11.64
CA TYR A 446 19.54 -20.60 -12.44
C TYR A 446 20.62 -20.04 -13.37
N GLU A 447 21.84 -19.88 -12.85
CA GLU A 447 22.97 -19.30 -13.56
C GLU A 447 23.49 -20.20 -14.69
N TYR A 448 23.34 -21.51 -14.52
CA TYR A 448 23.70 -22.51 -15.53
C TYR A 448 22.69 -22.52 -16.69
N MET A 449 21.43 -22.18 -16.43
CA MET A 449 20.34 -22.19 -17.42
C MET A 449 20.35 -20.94 -18.30
N SER A 450 21.47 -20.74 -19.01
CA SER A 450 21.73 -19.53 -19.82
C SER A 450 21.38 -19.66 -21.30
N SER A 451 21.06 -20.86 -21.79
CA SER A 451 20.67 -21.10 -23.18
C SER A 451 19.63 -22.21 -23.30
N SER A 452 18.86 -22.20 -24.41
CA SER A 452 17.83 -23.21 -24.68
C SER A 452 18.39 -24.62 -24.83
N ASP A 453 19.64 -24.78 -25.30
CA ASP A 453 20.28 -26.08 -25.44
C ASP A 453 20.54 -26.76 -24.09
N LYS A 454 20.74 -26.01 -23.00
CA LYS A 454 20.91 -26.56 -21.64
C LYS A 454 19.71 -27.40 -21.19
N TYR A 455 18.50 -27.07 -21.65
CA TYR A 455 17.30 -27.83 -21.33
C TYR A 455 17.25 -29.22 -22.01
N LYS A 456 18.08 -29.47 -23.04
CA LYS A 456 18.18 -30.77 -23.71
C LYS A 456 19.17 -31.72 -23.03
N GLU A 457 19.97 -31.22 -22.08
CA GLU A 457 20.96 -32.03 -21.36
C GLU A 457 20.27 -33.11 -20.53
N THR A 458 20.80 -34.34 -20.61
CA THR A 458 20.18 -35.55 -20.06
C THR A 458 20.71 -35.96 -18.68
N LYS A 459 21.54 -35.11 -18.07
CA LYS A 459 22.11 -35.31 -16.73
C LYS A 459 21.87 -34.06 -15.89
N LEU A 460 21.70 -34.27 -14.58
CA LEU A 460 21.71 -33.18 -13.62
C LEU A 460 23.11 -32.52 -13.63
N PRO A 461 23.20 -31.18 -13.70
CA PRO A 461 24.48 -30.46 -13.63
C PRO A 461 25.23 -30.74 -12.34
N SER A 462 26.54 -30.51 -12.35
CA SER A 462 27.38 -30.67 -11.15
C SER A 462 26.98 -29.68 -10.05
N LYS A 463 27.32 -29.99 -8.80
CA LYS A 463 27.01 -29.14 -7.63
C LYS A 463 27.52 -27.71 -7.79
N GLU A 464 28.68 -27.52 -8.42
CA GLU A 464 29.29 -26.21 -8.67
C GLU A 464 28.42 -25.32 -9.57
N SER A 465 27.60 -25.93 -10.44
CA SER A 465 26.70 -25.23 -11.36
C SER A 465 25.48 -24.63 -10.66
N PHE A 466 25.26 -24.95 -9.38
CA PHE A 466 24.20 -24.39 -8.53
C PHE A 466 24.65 -23.17 -7.71
N TYR A 467 25.82 -22.60 -8.00
CA TYR A 467 26.30 -21.41 -7.30
C TYR A 467 25.36 -20.22 -7.47
N ASN A 468 25.03 -19.54 -6.37
CA ASN A 468 24.17 -18.38 -6.37
C ASN A 468 24.98 -17.09 -6.23
N TYR A 469 25.12 -16.31 -7.31
CA TYR A 469 25.86 -15.04 -7.29
C TYR A 469 25.15 -13.92 -6.52
N LEU A 470 23.82 -13.98 -6.35
CA LEU A 470 23.08 -12.95 -5.60
C LEU A 470 23.44 -12.98 -4.12
N ASN A 471 23.59 -14.18 -3.55
CA ASN A 471 23.96 -14.37 -2.15
C ASN A 471 25.45 -14.71 -1.97
N ASN A 472 26.16 -14.98 -3.07
CA ASN A 472 27.56 -15.40 -3.08
C ASN A 472 27.80 -16.68 -2.25
N GLU A 473 26.94 -17.69 -2.48
CA GLU A 473 26.88 -18.92 -1.69
C GLU A 473 26.75 -20.16 -2.60
N HIS A 474 27.38 -21.27 -2.17
CA HIS A 474 27.17 -22.59 -2.76
C HIS A 474 25.95 -23.27 -2.14
N ILE A 475 25.27 -24.10 -2.93
CA ILE A 475 24.26 -25.04 -2.42
C ILE A 475 24.86 -25.99 -1.37
N SER A 476 24.06 -26.39 -0.38
CA SER A 476 24.48 -27.41 0.60
C SER A 476 24.56 -28.82 -0.02
N ASP A 477 25.36 -29.71 0.56
CA ASP A 477 25.43 -31.12 0.12
C ASP A 477 24.05 -31.80 0.21
N GLY A 478 23.28 -31.49 1.24
CA GLY A 478 21.95 -32.06 1.44
C GLY A 478 20.95 -31.63 0.37
N GLU A 479 20.94 -30.35 -0.02
CA GLU A 479 20.03 -29.85 -1.05
C GLU A 479 20.37 -30.39 -2.44
N TYR A 480 21.66 -30.53 -2.76
CA TYR A 480 22.09 -31.15 -4.02
C TYR A 480 21.70 -32.63 -4.06
N HIS A 481 21.95 -33.37 -2.97
CA HIS A 481 21.53 -34.77 -2.86
C HIS A 481 20.00 -34.93 -3.02
N TYR A 482 19.20 -34.00 -2.50
CA TYR A 482 17.75 -34.02 -2.72
C TYR A 482 17.38 -33.85 -4.19
N ALA A 483 18.09 -33.02 -4.94
CA ALA A 483 17.86 -32.87 -6.39
C ALA A 483 18.19 -34.17 -7.15
N GLU A 484 19.27 -34.87 -6.78
CA GLU A 484 19.62 -36.18 -7.35
C GLU A 484 18.55 -37.24 -7.08
N GLU A 485 18.03 -37.28 -5.84
CA GLU A 485 16.95 -38.20 -5.45
C GLU A 485 15.68 -37.93 -6.25
N ILE A 486 15.28 -36.66 -6.40
CA ILE A 486 14.12 -36.26 -7.21
C ILE A 486 14.31 -36.65 -8.68
N TRP A 487 15.50 -36.40 -9.24
CA TRP A 487 15.85 -36.80 -10.60
C TRP A 487 15.64 -38.30 -10.83
N ARG A 488 16.08 -39.11 -9.86
CA ARG A 488 15.94 -40.57 -9.90
C ARG A 488 14.48 -41.01 -9.73
N TYR A 489 13.80 -40.56 -8.69
CA TYR A 489 12.42 -41.00 -8.38
C TYR A 489 11.42 -40.67 -9.49
N PHE A 490 11.58 -39.52 -10.16
CA PHE A 490 10.73 -39.12 -11.28
C PHE A 490 11.24 -39.61 -12.65
N SER A 491 12.37 -40.35 -12.68
CA SER A 491 12.97 -40.86 -13.93
C SER A 491 13.17 -39.76 -14.98
N ILE A 492 13.66 -38.61 -14.53
CA ILE A 492 13.80 -37.39 -15.34
C ILE A 492 14.80 -37.62 -16.47
N LYS A 493 14.39 -37.30 -17.70
CA LYS A 493 15.19 -37.57 -18.90
C LYS A 493 16.11 -36.42 -19.29
N ASN A 494 15.73 -35.20 -18.93
CA ASN A 494 16.46 -33.99 -19.31
C ASN A 494 16.11 -32.80 -18.41
N MET A 495 16.89 -31.72 -18.53
CA MET A 495 16.70 -30.49 -17.78
C MET A 495 15.38 -29.77 -18.05
N LYS A 496 14.75 -29.95 -19.22
CA LYS A 496 13.39 -29.45 -19.50
C LYS A 496 12.38 -30.09 -18.56
N GLU A 497 12.39 -31.41 -18.43
CA GLU A 497 11.50 -32.13 -17.51
C GLU A 497 11.76 -31.74 -16.06
N PHE A 498 13.04 -31.59 -15.66
CA PHE A 498 13.39 -31.09 -14.31
C PHE A 498 12.84 -29.69 -14.04
N ASN A 499 12.97 -28.77 -15.00
CA ASN A 499 12.45 -27.42 -14.90
C ASN A 499 10.93 -27.37 -14.76
N MET A 500 10.19 -28.18 -15.53
CA MET A 500 8.73 -28.22 -15.41
C MET A 500 8.32 -28.77 -14.05
N LEU A 501 8.96 -29.85 -13.58
CA LEU A 501 8.69 -30.38 -12.24
C LEU A 501 9.03 -29.33 -11.16
N TYR A 502 10.16 -28.66 -11.28
CA TYR A 502 10.59 -27.58 -10.37
C TYR A 502 9.51 -26.51 -10.23
N ASN A 503 9.11 -25.93 -11.35
CA ASN A 503 8.11 -24.85 -11.40
C ASN A 503 6.75 -25.34 -10.88
N THR A 504 6.34 -26.57 -11.25
CA THR A 504 5.12 -27.19 -10.75
C THR A 504 5.12 -27.33 -9.23
N ILE A 505 6.22 -27.77 -8.63
CA ILE A 505 6.32 -27.85 -7.16
C ILE A 505 6.24 -26.46 -6.52
N ASP A 506 6.91 -25.45 -7.08
CA ASP A 506 6.85 -24.09 -6.55
C ASP A 506 5.42 -23.51 -6.57
N VAL A 507 4.68 -23.70 -7.67
CA VAL A 507 3.26 -23.31 -7.78
C VAL A 507 2.38 -24.07 -6.78
N LEU A 508 2.61 -25.38 -6.60
CA LEU A 508 1.85 -26.20 -5.65
C LEU A 508 2.11 -25.76 -4.20
N LEU A 509 3.37 -25.49 -3.84
CA LEU A 509 3.75 -24.94 -2.53
C LEU A 509 3.09 -23.58 -2.30
N LEU A 510 3.15 -22.68 -3.28
CA LEU A 510 2.51 -21.37 -3.21
C LEU A 510 1.00 -21.49 -2.95
N ALA A 511 0.32 -22.38 -3.67
CA ALA A 511 -1.11 -22.62 -3.50
C ALA A 511 -1.44 -23.18 -2.11
N ASP A 512 -0.69 -24.16 -1.62
CA ASP A 512 -0.91 -24.73 -0.29
C ASP A 512 -0.67 -23.70 0.83
N ILE A 513 0.38 -22.90 0.74
CA ILE A 513 0.68 -21.81 1.68
C ILE A 513 -0.47 -20.80 1.70
N MET A 514 -0.91 -20.34 0.52
CA MET A 514 -1.95 -19.32 0.41
C MET A 514 -3.33 -19.86 0.81
N GLU A 515 -3.71 -21.07 0.41
CA GLU A 515 -4.97 -21.68 0.85
C GLU A 515 -4.98 -21.95 2.36
N TYR A 516 -3.85 -22.35 2.95
CA TYR A 516 -3.75 -22.50 4.41
C TYR A 516 -3.89 -21.15 5.12
N PHE A 517 -3.27 -20.09 4.58
CA PHE A 517 -3.45 -18.73 5.09
C PHE A 517 -4.91 -18.27 5.00
N ARG A 518 -5.60 -18.53 3.87
CA ARG A 518 -7.02 -18.24 3.68
C ARG A 518 -7.90 -18.98 4.67
N GLU A 519 -7.69 -20.28 4.85
CA GLU A 519 -8.42 -21.12 5.82
C GLU A 519 -8.25 -20.55 7.24
N THR A 520 -7.00 -20.24 7.62
CA THR A 520 -6.69 -19.67 8.93
C THR A 520 -7.34 -18.31 9.13
N ALA A 521 -7.26 -17.42 8.14
CA ALA A 521 -7.88 -16.10 8.18
C ALA A 521 -9.42 -16.15 8.26
N LEU A 522 -10.05 -17.05 7.49
CA LEU A 522 -11.49 -17.27 7.54
C LEU A 522 -11.92 -17.85 8.90
N ASN A 523 -11.17 -18.77 9.48
CA ASN A 523 -11.50 -19.34 10.79
C ASN A 523 -11.35 -18.31 11.92
N ILE A 524 -10.31 -17.48 11.88
CA ILE A 524 -10.00 -16.52 12.96
C ILE A 524 -10.80 -15.23 12.83
N TYR A 525 -10.88 -14.69 11.62
CA TYR A 525 -11.44 -13.36 11.33
C TYR A 525 -12.73 -13.40 10.54
N GLU A 526 -13.14 -14.55 10.00
CA GLU A 526 -14.24 -14.71 9.05
C GLU A 526 -14.17 -13.67 7.93
N LEU A 527 -12.96 -13.42 7.41
CA LEU A 527 -12.69 -12.60 6.25
C LEU A 527 -11.66 -13.34 5.39
N ASP A 528 -11.91 -13.41 4.09
CA ASP A 528 -10.97 -14.04 3.16
C ASP A 528 -9.92 -13.00 2.69
N PRO A 529 -8.62 -13.22 2.94
CA PRO A 529 -7.57 -12.24 2.66
C PRO A 529 -7.40 -11.95 1.16
N VAL A 530 -7.86 -12.82 0.27
CA VAL A 530 -7.72 -12.60 -1.18
C VAL A 530 -8.70 -11.58 -1.76
N TRP A 531 -9.61 -11.03 -0.95
CA TRP A 531 -10.38 -9.83 -1.31
C TRP A 531 -9.55 -8.55 -1.30
N TYR A 532 -8.39 -8.58 -0.65
CA TYR A 532 -7.54 -7.44 -0.40
C TYR A 532 -6.33 -7.51 -1.32
N TYR A 533 -5.58 -6.41 -1.41
CA TYR A 533 -4.35 -6.35 -2.19
C TYR A 533 -3.11 -6.69 -1.36
N THR A 534 -3.17 -6.47 -0.03
CA THR A 534 -2.03 -6.64 0.89
C THR A 534 -2.52 -6.96 2.31
N THR A 535 -1.62 -7.50 3.15
CA THR A 535 -1.92 -7.76 4.58
C THR A 535 -2.35 -6.52 5.37
N PRO A 536 -1.77 -5.31 5.20
CA PRO A 536 -2.26 -4.11 5.88
C PRO A 536 -3.74 -3.79 5.62
N GLY A 537 -4.20 -3.93 4.36
CA GLY A 537 -5.61 -3.72 4.02
C GLY A 537 -6.53 -4.77 4.66
N PHE A 538 -6.09 -6.03 4.70
CA PHE A 538 -6.77 -7.11 5.39
C PHE A 538 -6.84 -6.87 6.91
N ALA A 539 -5.71 -6.57 7.53
CA ALA A 539 -5.59 -6.33 8.97
C ALA A 539 -6.46 -5.13 9.43
N TRP A 540 -6.56 -4.08 8.61
CA TRP A 540 -7.44 -2.93 8.87
C TRP A 540 -8.91 -3.34 9.02
N ASP A 541 -9.43 -4.13 8.08
CA ASP A 541 -10.81 -4.62 8.14
C ASP A 541 -11.01 -5.64 9.28
N CYS A 542 -10.03 -6.52 9.53
CA CYS A 542 -10.04 -7.42 10.68
C CYS A 542 -10.14 -6.66 12.00
N MET A 543 -9.36 -5.59 12.15
CA MET A 543 -9.37 -4.71 13.32
C MET A 543 -10.73 -4.02 13.46
N LEU A 544 -11.24 -3.37 12.41
CA LEU A 544 -12.55 -2.70 12.46
C LEU A 544 -13.69 -3.68 12.78
N LYS A 545 -13.66 -4.89 12.21
CA LYS A 545 -14.67 -5.93 12.46
C LYS A 545 -14.60 -6.47 13.89
N THR A 546 -13.39 -6.69 14.41
CA THR A 546 -13.17 -7.23 15.76
C THR A 546 -13.56 -6.21 16.83
N THR A 547 -13.11 -4.96 16.68
CA THR A 547 -13.34 -3.87 17.64
C THR A 547 -14.75 -3.30 17.55
N LYS A 548 -15.37 -3.35 16.35
CA LYS A 548 -16.64 -2.67 16.02
C LYS A 548 -16.58 -1.16 16.28
N GLN A 549 -15.39 -0.60 16.35
CA GLN A 549 -15.17 0.81 16.66
C GLN A 549 -15.63 1.69 15.49
N LYS A 550 -16.22 2.84 15.83
CA LYS A 550 -16.48 3.95 14.91
C LYS A 550 -15.40 5.00 15.10
N ILE A 551 -14.66 5.29 14.05
CA ILE A 551 -13.55 6.24 14.05
C ILE A 551 -13.99 7.48 13.27
N GLU A 552 -14.04 8.62 13.94
CA GLU A 552 -14.33 9.90 13.31
C GLU A 552 -13.10 10.40 12.53
N LEU A 553 -13.32 10.87 11.31
CA LEU A 553 -12.31 11.51 10.48
C LEU A 553 -12.27 13.01 10.75
N LEU A 554 -11.06 13.58 10.78
CA LEU A 554 -10.86 15.02 10.95
C LEU A 554 -11.51 15.81 9.80
N ARG A 555 -12.25 16.87 10.17
CA ARG A 555 -12.93 17.79 9.26
C ARG A 555 -12.35 19.21 9.27
N ASP A 556 -11.37 19.44 10.13
CA ASP A 556 -10.62 20.70 10.21
C ASP A 556 -9.21 20.46 9.64
N VAL A 557 -8.83 21.29 8.65
CA VAL A 557 -7.53 21.20 8.01
C VAL A 557 -6.39 21.49 8.98
N ASP A 558 -6.56 22.42 9.92
CA ASP A 558 -5.51 22.83 10.84
C ASP A 558 -5.31 21.78 11.94
N MET A 559 -6.38 21.08 12.35
CA MET A 559 -6.24 19.87 13.19
C MET A 559 -5.47 18.78 12.45
N LEU A 560 -5.81 18.51 11.20
CA LEU A 560 -5.10 17.52 10.37
C LEU A 560 -3.61 17.87 10.27
N LEU A 561 -3.27 19.12 9.96
CA LEU A 561 -1.89 19.58 9.87
C LEU A 561 -1.17 19.50 11.23
N MET A 562 -1.86 19.74 12.35
CA MET A 562 -1.30 19.57 13.69
C MET A 562 -0.97 18.11 13.99
N PHE A 563 -1.86 17.16 13.66
CA PHE A 563 -1.60 15.73 13.78
C PHE A 563 -0.47 15.26 12.86
N GLU A 564 -0.42 15.70 11.59
CA GLU A 564 0.69 15.38 10.68
C GLU A 564 2.03 15.89 11.23
N ARG A 565 2.05 17.12 11.77
CA ARG A 565 3.24 17.69 12.42
C ARG A 565 3.58 17.04 13.76
N ALA A 566 2.66 16.34 14.40
CA ALA A 566 2.93 15.60 15.65
C ALA A 566 3.62 14.25 15.40
N LYS A 567 3.50 13.69 14.19
CA LYS A 567 4.06 12.37 13.86
C LYS A 567 5.59 12.39 13.97
N ARG A 568 6.14 11.40 14.67
CA ARG A 568 7.58 11.13 14.80
C ARG A 568 7.83 9.67 14.49
N GLY A 569 9.01 9.37 13.94
CA GLY A 569 9.48 7.99 13.77
C GLY A 569 10.03 7.42 15.09
N GLY A 570 10.58 6.21 15.01
CA GLY A 570 11.37 5.65 16.11
C GLY A 570 12.64 6.45 16.33
N ILE A 571 13.00 6.67 17.60
CA ILE A 571 14.28 7.28 17.96
C ILE A 571 15.37 6.25 17.68
N SER A 572 16.35 6.63 16.86
CA SER A 572 17.57 5.84 16.63
C SER A 572 18.76 6.70 17.03
N GLN A 573 19.31 6.43 18.22
CA GLN A 573 20.40 7.19 18.82
C GLN A 573 21.50 6.23 19.29
N CYS A 574 22.75 6.68 19.16
CA CYS A 574 23.92 6.00 19.67
C CYS A 574 24.62 6.94 20.65
N SER A 575 24.35 6.80 21.95
CA SER A 575 24.88 7.67 23.01
C SER A 575 26.33 7.32 23.37
N ASN A 576 26.72 6.05 23.19
CA ASN A 576 28.12 5.61 23.25
C ASN A 576 28.56 5.01 21.90
N ARG A 577 29.55 5.64 21.25
CA ARG A 577 30.00 5.27 19.89
C ARG A 577 30.59 3.87 19.78
N TYR A 578 31.22 3.38 20.86
CA TYR A 578 31.86 2.08 20.86
C TYR A 578 31.82 1.45 22.24
N SER A 579 31.40 0.20 22.30
CA SER A 579 31.54 -0.65 23.47
C SER A 579 31.94 -2.05 23.02
N LYS A 580 32.82 -2.68 23.79
CA LYS A 580 33.28 -4.05 23.57
C LYS A 580 33.13 -4.81 24.86
N ALA A 581 32.41 -5.93 24.80
CA ALA A 581 32.35 -6.86 25.92
C ALA A 581 33.72 -7.52 26.12
N ASN A 582 34.11 -7.70 27.37
CA ASN A 582 35.26 -8.48 27.78
C ASN A 582 34.85 -9.29 29.01
N ASN A 583 34.42 -10.53 28.83
CA ASN A 583 34.05 -11.38 29.95
C ASN A 583 34.49 -12.83 29.71
N LYS A 584 34.65 -13.56 30.82
CA LYS A 584 35.17 -14.93 30.86
C LYS A 584 34.39 -15.94 30.00
N TYR A 585 33.16 -15.62 29.58
CA TYR A 585 32.34 -16.49 28.73
C TYR A 585 32.65 -16.37 27.24
N MET A 586 33.56 -15.46 26.84
CA MET A 586 33.92 -15.22 25.44
C MET A 586 34.99 -16.18 24.88
N GLY A 587 35.41 -17.19 25.66
CA GLY A 587 36.39 -18.18 25.24
C GLY A 587 37.71 -17.53 24.81
N LYS A 588 38.23 -17.91 23.64
CA LYS A 588 39.51 -17.38 23.09
C LYS A 588 39.52 -15.86 22.83
N LYS A 589 38.37 -15.19 22.86
CA LYS A 589 38.26 -13.72 22.68
C LYS A 589 38.31 -12.94 24.00
N TYR A 590 38.33 -13.62 25.15
CA TYR A 590 38.49 -12.99 26.47
C TYR A 590 39.94 -12.55 26.68
N ILE A 591 40.12 -11.36 27.25
CA ILE A 591 41.43 -10.80 27.61
C ILE A 591 41.49 -10.72 29.13
N GLU A 592 42.32 -11.55 29.76
CA GLU A 592 42.36 -11.77 31.20
C GLU A 592 42.70 -10.50 32.00
N PHE A 593 43.64 -9.71 31.51
CA PHE A 593 44.12 -8.49 32.17
C PHE A 593 43.26 -7.24 31.90
N ASP A 594 42.29 -7.33 30.99
CA ASP A 594 41.37 -6.23 30.71
C ASP A 594 40.18 -6.23 31.68
N LYS A 595 39.61 -5.06 31.95
CA LYS A 595 38.43 -4.91 32.81
C LYS A 595 37.27 -5.77 32.30
N SER A 596 36.59 -6.47 33.21
CA SER A 596 35.41 -7.26 32.84
C SER A 596 34.24 -6.35 32.45
N SER A 597 33.65 -6.60 31.29
CA SER A 597 32.49 -5.88 30.76
C SER A 597 31.51 -6.81 30.02
N PHE A 598 30.24 -6.45 30.12
CA PHE A 598 29.13 -7.16 29.47
C PHE A 598 28.35 -6.19 28.59
N ILE A 599 27.82 -6.69 27.48
CA ILE A 599 26.85 -5.97 26.65
C ILE A 599 25.55 -6.77 26.75
N GLN A 600 24.47 -6.09 27.16
CA GLN A 600 23.15 -6.69 27.25
C GLN A 600 22.29 -6.21 26.08
N TYR A 601 21.64 -7.15 25.39
CA TYR A 601 20.63 -6.85 24.39
C TYR A 601 19.25 -6.93 25.04
N VAL A 602 18.48 -5.85 24.97
CA VAL A 602 17.11 -5.79 25.46
C VAL A 602 16.21 -5.35 24.32
N ASP A 603 15.15 -6.10 24.08
CA ASP A 603 14.16 -5.82 23.04
C ASP A 603 12.76 -5.85 23.64
N ALA A 604 11.93 -4.88 23.26
CA ALA A 604 10.56 -4.80 23.72
C ALA A 604 9.66 -5.69 22.86
N ASN A 605 9.19 -6.79 23.45
CA ASN A 605 8.22 -7.68 22.81
C ASN A 605 6.94 -6.92 22.41
N ASN A 606 6.67 -6.84 21.11
CA ASN A 606 5.47 -6.21 20.56
C ASN A 606 5.27 -4.74 21.02
N LEU A 607 6.33 -3.93 20.93
CA LEU A 607 6.32 -2.51 21.35
C LEU A 607 5.11 -1.73 20.82
N TYR A 608 4.83 -1.81 19.51
CA TYR A 608 3.69 -1.12 18.91
C TYR A 608 2.35 -1.70 19.35
N GLY A 609 2.24 -3.02 19.55
CA GLY A 609 1.01 -3.62 20.08
C GLY A 609 0.70 -3.15 21.50
N TYR A 610 1.72 -3.00 22.36
CA TYR A 610 1.54 -2.38 23.67
C TYR A 610 1.02 -0.95 23.55
N ALA A 611 1.63 -0.12 22.70
CA ALA A 611 1.19 1.26 22.45
C ALA A 611 -0.25 1.31 21.89
N MET A 612 -0.58 0.41 20.96
CA MET A 612 -1.92 0.28 20.38
C MET A 612 -2.96 -0.22 21.39
N SER A 613 -2.55 -0.83 22.50
CA SER A 613 -3.45 -1.27 23.57
C SER A 613 -3.73 -0.18 24.61
N GLN A 614 -3.12 1.01 24.47
CA GLN A 614 -3.39 2.15 25.34
C GLN A 614 -4.65 2.91 24.90
N PHE A 615 -5.05 3.91 25.67
CA PHE A 615 -6.15 4.80 25.29
C PHE A 615 -5.74 5.64 24.08
N LEU A 616 -6.43 5.42 22.96
CA LEU A 616 -6.17 6.05 21.67
C LEU A 616 -7.35 6.91 21.21
N PRO A 617 -7.11 8.03 20.51
CA PRO A 617 -8.16 8.86 19.95
C PRO A 617 -9.04 8.07 18.98
N TYR A 618 -10.36 8.29 19.03
CA TYR A 618 -11.29 7.76 18.04
C TYR A 618 -12.33 8.77 17.53
N GLY A 619 -12.49 9.94 18.18
CA GLY A 619 -13.42 10.97 17.73
C GLY A 619 -13.56 12.14 18.70
N GLY A 620 -14.63 12.93 18.56
CA GLY A 620 -14.94 14.05 19.46
C GLY A 620 -13.87 15.15 19.44
N PHE A 621 -13.30 15.43 18.26
CA PHE A 621 -12.19 16.37 18.09
C PHE A 621 -12.66 17.82 18.20
N GLU A 622 -12.14 18.55 19.20
CA GLU A 622 -12.52 19.94 19.48
C GLU A 622 -11.29 20.79 19.81
N TRP A 623 -11.29 22.03 19.33
CA TRP A 623 -10.32 23.04 19.78
C TRP A 623 -10.70 23.50 21.18
N MET A 624 -9.72 23.54 22.08
CA MET A 624 -9.90 24.05 23.44
C MET A 624 -9.15 25.37 23.62
N ASP A 625 -9.62 26.18 24.57
CA ASP A 625 -8.91 27.39 24.99
C ASP A 625 -7.56 27.03 25.65
N PRO A 626 -6.41 27.45 25.07
CA PRO A 626 -5.09 27.20 25.63
C PRO A 626 -4.89 27.79 27.03
N GLU A 627 -5.52 28.93 27.34
CA GLU A 627 -5.33 29.65 28.61
C GLU A 627 -5.89 28.86 29.80
N TYR A 628 -6.78 27.91 29.54
CA TYR A 628 -7.34 27.05 30.59
C TYR A 628 -6.31 26.07 31.18
N TYR A 629 -5.22 25.73 30.48
CA TYR A 629 -4.33 24.62 30.83
C TYR A 629 -3.02 25.06 31.51
N SER A 630 -3.01 25.06 32.84
CA SER A 630 -1.79 25.17 33.65
C SER A 630 -1.04 23.84 33.78
N VAL A 631 0.20 23.88 34.29
CA VAL A 631 1.01 22.68 34.59
C VAL A 631 0.24 21.70 35.49
N ASP A 632 -0.36 22.19 36.58
CA ASP A 632 -1.09 21.35 37.52
C ASP A 632 -2.27 20.63 36.86
N LYS A 633 -3.09 21.38 36.09
CA LYS A 633 -4.20 20.80 35.34
C LYS A 633 -3.73 19.75 34.33
N ILE A 634 -2.61 19.99 33.66
CA ILE A 634 -2.04 19.02 32.71
C ILE A 634 -1.59 17.76 33.45
N LEU A 635 -0.98 17.89 34.63
CA LEU A 635 -0.52 16.75 35.45
C LEU A 635 -1.68 15.95 36.07
N GLU A 636 -2.84 16.56 36.30
CA GLU A 636 -4.05 15.92 36.83
C GLU A 636 -4.79 15.03 35.80
N ILE A 637 -4.55 15.23 34.50
CA ILE A 637 -5.18 14.44 33.43
C ILE A 637 -4.85 12.95 33.61
N LYS A 638 -5.87 12.12 33.79
CA LYS A 638 -5.69 10.67 33.99
C LYS A 638 -5.50 9.95 32.66
N LYS A 639 -4.56 9.01 32.61
CA LYS A 639 -4.23 8.20 31.42
C LYS A 639 -5.44 7.43 30.83
N ASN A 640 -6.38 7.04 31.66
CA ASN A 640 -7.54 6.21 31.31
C ASN A 640 -8.88 6.96 31.36
N GLN A 641 -8.86 8.30 31.37
CA GLN A 641 -10.10 9.07 31.26
C GLN A 641 -10.59 9.10 29.81
N LYS A 642 -11.88 9.36 29.62
CA LYS A 642 -12.53 9.35 28.29
C LYS A 642 -12.02 10.45 27.35
N LYS A 643 -11.46 11.54 27.88
CA LYS A 643 -10.93 12.68 27.10
C LYS A 643 -9.40 12.71 27.12
N GLY A 644 -8.79 12.73 25.95
CA GLY A 644 -7.36 12.94 25.76
C GLY A 644 -7.09 14.28 25.09
N PHE A 645 -5.82 14.68 25.08
CA PHE A 645 -5.39 15.98 24.58
C PHE A 645 -4.10 15.91 23.77
N LEU A 646 -4.03 16.73 22.72
CA LEU A 646 -2.82 17.03 21.96
C LEU A 646 -2.48 18.50 22.17
N PHE A 647 -1.26 18.78 22.62
CA PHE A 647 -0.82 20.13 22.94
C PHE A 647 0.25 20.60 21.96
N GLU A 648 0.18 21.87 21.54
CA GLU A 648 1.32 22.61 20.98
C GLU A 648 1.85 23.56 22.05
N VAL A 649 3.11 23.42 22.43
CA VAL A 649 3.70 24.11 23.59
C VAL A 649 5.05 24.74 23.29
N TYR A 650 5.45 25.67 24.16
CA TYR A 650 6.84 26.03 24.38
C TYR A 650 7.32 25.38 25.69
N LEU A 651 8.29 24.48 25.58
CA LEU A 651 9.03 23.94 26.73
C LEU A 651 10.45 24.52 26.75
N SER A 652 10.85 25.11 27.88
CA SER A 652 12.27 25.40 28.11
C SER A 652 12.98 24.16 28.67
N TYR A 653 14.25 24.01 28.30
CA TYR A 653 15.11 22.92 28.74
C TYR A 653 16.16 23.47 29.72
N PRO A 654 15.97 23.32 31.03
CA PRO A 654 16.90 23.88 32.00
C PRO A 654 18.29 23.25 31.90
N VAL A 655 19.34 24.09 32.00
CA VAL A 655 20.75 23.68 31.85
C VAL A 655 21.15 22.66 32.90
N GLU A 656 20.59 22.75 34.11
CA GLU A 656 20.80 21.81 35.21
C GLU A 656 20.37 20.37 34.88
N LEU A 657 19.52 20.16 33.86
CA LEU A 657 19.09 18.83 33.42
C LEU A 657 19.99 18.23 32.33
N HIS A 658 20.91 19.01 31.75
CA HIS A 658 21.67 18.61 30.56
C HIS A 658 22.52 17.37 30.80
N GLU A 659 23.27 17.30 31.90
CA GLU A 659 24.08 16.12 32.22
C GLU A 659 23.22 14.89 32.44
N LYS A 660 22.12 15.04 33.21
CA LYS A 660 21.22 13.94 33.55
C LYS A 660 20.51 13.37 32.32
N HIS A 661 20.18 14.20 31.35
CA HIS A 661 19.39 13.81 30.18
C HIS A 661 20.24 13.63 28.90
N ASN A 662 21.57 13.73 28.98
CA ASN A 662 22.45 13.71 27.81
C ASN A 662 22.30 12.43 26.96
N ASP A 663 22.06 11.29 27.61
CA ASP A 663 21.93 10.01 26.92
C ASP A 663 20.62 9.87 26.14
N LEU A 664 19.52 10.44 26.65
CA LEU A 664 18.21 10.37 26.02
C LEU A 664 17.36 11.62 26.31
N PRO A 665 17.65 12.75 25.64
CA PRO A 665 16.87 13.97 25.80
C PRO A 665 15.39 13.79 25.44
N TYR A 666 14.50 14.40 26.22
CA TYR A 666 13.05 14.43 25.95
C TYR A 666 12.69 15.25 24.70
N CYS A 667 11.51 14.96 24.15
CA CYS A 667 10.89 15.72 23.06
C CYS A 667 11.76 15.79 21.78
N PRO A 668 12.01 14.66 21.10
CA PRO A 668 12.83 14.65 19.88
C PRO A 668 12.21 15.45 18.73
N GLU A 669 13.05 16.08 17.92
CA GLU A 669 12.67 17.01 16.85
C GLU A 669 13.29 16.61 15.51
N ASN A 670 12.55 16.84 14.42
CA ASN A 670 13.09 16.67 13.08
C ASN A 670 13.92 17.91 12.72
N ILE A 671 15.23 17.76 12.60
CA ILE A 671 16.17 18.84 12.25
C ILE A 671 16.83 18.49 10.91
N ILE A 672 16.89 19.46 10.01
CA ILE A 672 17.60 19.32 8.74
C ILE A 672 19.07 19.62 9.01
N GLY A 673 19.91 18.57 8.97
CA GLY A 673 21.35 18.72 9.06
C GLY A 673 21.98 19.17 7.73
N SER A 674 23.32 19.26 7.70
CA SER A 674 24.13 19.62 6.53
C SER A 674 23.86 18.77 5.28
N GLN A 675 23.37 17.53 5.45
CA GLN A 675 23.05 16.58 4.38
C GLN A 675 21.68 16.80 3.72
N LYS A 676 20.96 17.90 4.02
CA LYS A 676 19.64 18.28 3.46
C LYS A 676 18.50 17.27 3.68
N LEU A 677 18.71 16.22 4.48
CA LEU A 677 17.67 15.29 4.89
C LEU A 677 17.30 15.55 6.37
N PRO A 678 16.01 15.66 6.70
CA PRO A 678 15.57 15.79 8.08
C PRO A 678 15.90 14.50 8.86
N LYS A 679 16.57 14.64 10.01
CA LYS A 679 16.81 13.56 10.95
C LYS A 679 16.05 13.84 12.24
N LEU A 680 15.48 12.80 12.84
CA LEU A 680 14.89 12.89 14.16
C LEU A 680 16.02 12.88 15.20
N LEU A 681 16.24 14.01 15.85
CA LEU A 681 17.31 14.21 16.82
C LEU A 681 16.72 14.43 18.21
N THR A 682 17.37 13.82 19.20
CA THR A 682 17.18 14.16 20.62
C THR A 682 18.16 15.29 20.94
N THR A 683 17.63 16.44 21.35
CA THR A 683 18.45 17.63 21.64
C THR A 683 18.04 18.23 22.98
N LEU A 684 19.01 18.83 23.66
CA LEU A 684 18.82 19.56 24.92
C LEU A 684 18.37 21.02 24.69
N TYR A 685 17.93 21.35 23.47
CA TYR A 685 17.43 22.69 23.17
C TYR A 685 15.98 22.87 23.63
N ASP A 686 15.61 24.11 23.89
CA ASP A 686 14.23 24.56 24.00
C ASP A 686 13.34 24.05 22.86
N LYS A 687 12.11 23.67 23.20
CA LYS A 687 11.13 23.08 22.28
C LYS A 687 10.06 24.12 21.97
N LYS A 688 10.20 24.83 20.85
CA LYS A 688 9.26 25.89 20.44
C LYS A 688 8.20 25.34 19.50
N ASN A 689 6.92 25.64 19.76
CA ASN A 689 5.78 25.11 18.99
C ASN A 689 5.81 23.57 18.85
N TYR A 690 6.23 22.89 19.93
CA TYR A 690 6.37 21.44 19.95
C TYR A 690 5.02 20.79 20.17
N ILE A 691 4.67 19.82 19.31
CA ILE A 691 3.37 19.16 19.36
C ILE A 691 3.52 17.76 19.93
N LEU A 692 2.78 17.46 20.99
CA LEU A 692 2.88 16.18 21.68
C LEU A 692 1.59 15.79 22.42
N HIS A 693 1.43 14.48 22.60
CA HIS A 693 0.35 13.89 23.38
C HIS A 693 0.50 14.24 24.86
N TYR A 694 -0.61 14.43 25.57
CA TYR A 694 -0.59 14.85 26.99
C TYR A 694 0.26 13.95 27.89
N LEU A 695 0.28 12.63 27.67
CA LEU A 695 1.13 11.71 28.45
C LEU A 695 2.63 12.00 28.26
N ASN A 696 3.05 12.34 27.05
CA ASN A 696 4.44 12.68 26.77
C ASN A 696 4.78 14.05 27.38
N LEU A 697 3.82 14.98 27.39
CA LEU A 697 3.98 16.27 28.06
C LEU A 697 4.11 16.08 29.58
N GLN A 698 3.24 15.30 30.20
CA GLN A 698 3.34 14.95 31.62
C GLN A 698 4.69 14.30 31.94
N GLN A 699 5.20 13.42 31.07
CA GLN A 699 6.51 12.80 31.24
C GLN A 699 7.64 13.84 31.23
N ALA A 700 7.61 14.78 30.27
CA ALA A 700 8.59 15.86 30.17
C ALA A 700 8.55 16.80 31.40
N LEU A 701 7.36 17.19 31.84
CA LEU A 701 7.16 18.05 33.01
C LEU A 701 7.64 17.37 34.29
N LYS A 702 7.32 16.08 34.49
CA LYS A 702 7.83 15.28 35.62
C LYS A 702 9.34 15.10 35.59
N ALA A 703 9.95 15.14 34.41
CA ALA A 703 11.40 15.10 34.26
C ALA A 703 12.08 16.45 34.51
N GLY A 704 11.32 17.54 34.72
CA GLY A 704 11.82 18.87 35.09
C GLY A 704 11.83 19.90 33.97
N LEU A 705 11.38 19.58 32.76
CA LEU A 705 11.21 20.60 31.71
C LEU A 705 10.12 21.60 32.14
N LYS A 706 10.29 22.89 31.81
CA LYS A 706 9.35 23.94 32.23
C LYS A 706 8.42 24.31 31.08
N LEU A 707 7.13 24.38 31.37
CA LEU A 707 6.12 24.84 30.41
C LEU A 707 6.05 26.36 30.42
N GLU A 708 6.52 26.98 29.34
CA GLU A 708 6.51 28.44 29.19
C GLU A 708 5.18 28.93 28.60
N LYS A 709 4.60 28.17 27.64
CA LYS A 709 3.35 28.54 26.97
C LYS A 709 2.62 27.35 26.37
N VAL A 710 1.30 27.37 26.44
CA VAL A 710 0.42 26.54 25.60
C VAL A 710 -0.09 27.39 24.45
N HIS A 711 0.18 26.96 23.21
CA HIS A 711 -0.23 27.67 22.00
C HIS A 711 -1.60 27.21 21.51
N ARG A 712 -1.82 25.89 21.46
CA ARG A 712 -3.06 25.27 20.97
C ARG A 712 -3.30 23.93 21.65
N VAL A 713 -4.58 23.58 21.77
CA VAL A 713 -5.01 22.33 22.41
C VAL A 713 -6.13 21.71 21.60
N ILE A 714 -5.97 20.44 21.24
CA ILE A 714 -7.04 19.61 20.68
C ILE A 714 -7.47 18.62 21.76
N GLN A 715 -8.76 18.62 22.11
CA GLN A 715 -9.41 17.58 22.90
C GLN A 715 -9.94 16.49 21.96
N PHE A 716 -9.93 15.24 22.41
CA PHE A 716 -10.56 14.11 21.70
C PHE A 716 -11.09 13.06 22.67
N ASP A 717 -12.08 12.29 22.22
CA ASP A 717 -12.50 11.05 22.86
C ASP A 717 -11.46 9.95 22.63
N GLN A 718 -11.13 9.22 23.69
CA GLN A 718 -10.18 8.12 23.68
C GLN A 718 -10.67 6.92 24.50
N SER A 719 -10.23 5.74 24.08
CA SER A 719 -10.43 4.48 24.80
C SER A 719 -9.38 3.47 24.33
N ASP A 720 -9.25 2.34 25.00
CA ASP A 720 -8.41 1.21 24.60
C ASP A 720 -9.06 0.35 23.50
N TRP A 721 -9.81 0.96 22.58
CA TRP A 721 -10.65 0.25 21.59
C TRP A 721 -9.89 -0.75 20.71
N MET A 722 -8.58 -0.59 20.53
CA MET A 722 -7.72 -1.53 19.79
C MET A 722 -7.23 -2.71 20.61
N LYS A 723 -7.25 -2.63 21.95
CA LYS A 723 -6.70 -3.63 22.87
C LYS A 723 -7.26 -5.03 22.61
N VAL A 724 -8.57 -5.14 22.40
CA VAL A 724 -9.23 -6.43 22.12
C VAL A 724 -8.66 -7.12 20.87
N TYR A 725 -8.31 -6.35 19.83
CA TYR A 725 -7.72 -6.90 18.60
C TYR A 725 -6.25 -7.29 18.81
N ILE A 726 -5.48 -6.47 19.54
CA ILE A 726 -4.08 -6.76 19.84
C ILE A 726 -3.93 -7.97 20.76
N ASP A 727 -4.73 -8.05 21.82
CA ASP A 727 -4.71 -9.18 22.76
C ASP A 727 -5.10 -10.48 22.05
N LYS A 728 -6.12 -10.44 21.17
CA LYS A 728 -6.50 -11.58 20.33
C LYS A 728 -5.32 -12.08 19.49
N ASN A 729 -4.65 -11.19 18.76
CA ASN A 729 -3.49 -11.56 17.94
C ASN A 729 -2.30 -12.05 18.77
N THR A 730 -2.05 -11.41 19.91
CA THR A 730 -0.96 -11.79 20.82
C THR A 730 -1.18 -13.20 21.37
N ASN A 731 -2.42 -13.55 21.71
CA ASN A 731 -2.76 -14.89 22.19
C ASN A 731 -2.72 -15.96 21.09
N LEU A 732 -3.06 -15.60 19.84
CA LEU A 732 -2.94 -16.52 18.69
C LEU A 732 -1.49 -16.79 18.27
N ARG A 733 -0.56 -15.92 18.67
CA ARG A 733 0.88 -16.06 18.39
C ARG A 733 1.61 -16.94 19.42
N LYS A 734 1.07 -17.05 20.63
CA LYS A 734 1.55 -17.99 21.66
C LYS A 734 1.21 -19.41 21.22
#